data_AF-G2XBK7-F1
#
_entry.id   AF-G2XBK7-F1
#
_cell.length_a   1.000
_cell.length_b   1.000
_cell.length_c   1.000
_cell.angle_alpha   90.00
_cell.angle_beta   90.00
_cell.angle_gamma   90.00
#
_symmetry.space_group_name_H-M   'P 1'
#
loop_
_entity.id
_entity.type
_entity.pdbx_description
1 polymer ?
#
loop_
_entity_poly.entity_id
_entity_poly.type
_entity_poly.pdbx_seq_one_letter_code
_entity_poly.pdbx_strand_id
1 'polypeptide(L)'
;MLQTYAIPAGFKPGRISRIKDLVSQTPILKSRHKRGLRTIRNVHIITDIAADHNGASLFDDSVLDPFISTAYKQASVTALKPYGLRACEFWNIWNLLQADLASPQSKLKSPSTSEDWHSAVARLLASFFTEKVTLAISSLRLSVMLPLKGGLWVAANDGVIYLPATAGISIPPGVKKHVLDPTAVANADRRALFEHLGAVEASVSEVRKSVLEALYSPSSPKHVDVEKSRAQLHFLYLSHDRRQPGERLGQMFLYKENNATGKTGEEDFYLHGSNPYGPEALLGPIGTWPGLEVTFLHPAYLESPPSPPTAGHPSWKVWLYNYFGVRRRLRLISRDRREISGEFASVLDYRPDKWLGLFEYLWQHEESLFKDKHHLREELSGLPAYALCKPPLEISCYLKDSYLPLPHLQQQCRRFMGNDSTHFPFLSLGGTEDEEAFLTKWLFLHTKFHVRKEDDTRFLLDMLLRISNVDSASALADKCQTIMDIYGAIETKFQAATDRQAAKDAIEHLFWETEEAVILIPSRGASEAAWTVASSCRWKASPDMVSLFPLEQLYSQVGSEDQMMILSRFFSKTLKIDDVSWRDLQGELAKLRDQGCDDLDRIRGVRTFEDNALIFVVKDGQAGWYKTCDCLRSSTTDISGKVTLNDDYEDLRELFVENLGVKTLTLQMVYDELLQTDAQASTDDVKAKLWSLNALLQTEQELPDPVPLRRIPIFPVKYASGATAERTIETDFAIVDNESLADKFRSRIKLLDFSREEVLRLKPFLGWVGLANRYLSAAVRESTSVAEADSRPISTPNHDIKRKAHAISRIAAHFNSPRYKAGPSELYQLLRSAVTTETTGISSVLRISQDGRSTELETAIGDLHIDDSSSHLSFFIPEAVEESAVTALVTILGADPASVDLLLERLGIINISIQNEDVNVAEDEEDEASVAVIGDDAESLVQLMTPDTSASERGPAMATEIRLAPLSGTHPNLSSNDVEVTHTVSRHSHMAYHSVVQPHSTLPAYHATNLQGSTSEDAQYLRLLTKVVDAARQAVFPSQGIFGMSNLRDALLERPINAWHGGFDGPGNESRFRSTSQLEPDGEIGAAGELYVFEMLSRLLPSLHGWSRDNWQSTIRQYVTLHPDYQDMPPWNGQETADMTYQDVRGELTTWLEDHGYLDGEGWRDARPKYYIEVKTTTGPYNTPFYMSKAQYQRMQDIRNARGNDEVYTLLRVFSIERGGIGLCVYMDPERLRADGRLEFTGETWSVVPSAESRWM
;
A
#
# COMPACT_ATOMS: atom_id res chain seq x y z
N MET A 1 18.66 -108.68 89.79
CA MET A 1 19.14 -109.30 91.05
C MET A 1 20.52 -108.74 91.38
N LEU A 2 20.57 -107.81 92.32
CA LEU A 2 21.74 -107.48 93.14
C LEU A 2 21.12 -106.97 94.45
N GLN A 3 21.26 -107.78 95.50
CA GLN A 3 20.67 -107.59 96.80
C GLN A 3 21.15 -106.29 97.46
N THR A 4 20.21 -105.65 98.13
CA THR A 4 20.40 -104.73 99.25
C THR A 4 21.52 -105.24 100.17
N TYR A 5 22.66 -104.59 100.15
CA TYR A 5 23.60 -104.63 101.26
C TYR A 5 23.32 -103.42 102.16
N ALA A 6 22.66 -103.70 103.28
CA ALA A 6 22.80 -102.87 104.47
C ALA A 6 24.30 -102.78 104.79
N ILE A 7 24.84 -101.57 104.87
CA ILE A 7 26.23 -101.36 105.31
C ILE A 7 26.29 -101.68 106.81
N PRO A 8 27.10 -102.66 107.26
CA PRO A 8 27.31 -102.89 108.69
C PRO A 8 28.08 -101.71 109.30
N ALA A 9 27.72 -101.35 110.54
CA ALA A 9 28.46 -100.38 111.35
C ALA A 9 29.92 -100.84 111.50
N GLY A 10 30.82 -100.24 110.70
CA GLY A 10 32.24 -100.62 110.63
C GLY A 10 33.04 -100.05 109.45
N PHE A 11 32.46 -99.19 108.59
CA PHE A 11 33.18 -98.58 107.47
C PHE A 11 33.70 -97.17 107.80
N LYS A 12 35.05 -97.03 107.86
CA LYS A 12 35.75 -95.76 108.13
C LYS A 12 35.43 -94.68 107.05
N PRO A 13 35.27 -93.39 107.42
CA PRO A 13 34.91 -92.29 106.50
C PRO A 13 35.85 -92.14 105.28
N GLY A 14 37.14 -92.47 105.42
CA GLY A 14 38.11 -92.42 104.31
C GLY A 14 37.87 -93.43 103.17
N ARG A 15 37.09 -94.50 103.38
CA ARG A 15 36.68 -95.41 102.29
C ARG A 15 35.54 -94.85 101.45
N ILE A 16 34.65 -94.04 102.03
CA ILE A 16 33.54 -93.41 101.30
C ILE A 16 34.06 -92.29 100.38
N SER A 17 35.08 -91.51 100.80
CA SER A 17 35.71 -90.51 99.90
C SER A 17 36.43 -91.20 98.74
N ARG A 18 37.14 -92.29 99.00
CA ARG A 18 37.82 -93.07 97.94
C ARG A 18 36.84 -93.68 96.95
N ILE A 19 35.68 -94.18 97.40
CA ILE A 19 34.60 -94.66 96.51
C ILE A 19 34.04 -93.50 95.68
N LYS A 20 33.81 -92.32 96.28
CA LYS A 20 33.39 -91.12 95.54
C LYS A 20 34.40 -90.70 94.48
N ASP A 21 35.69 -90.69 94.80
CA ASP A 21 36.76 -90.35 93.85
C ASP A 21 36.83 -91.37 92.70
N LEU A 22 36.79 -92.66 93.01
CA LEU A 22 36.77 -93.74 92.01
C LEU A 22 35.54 -93.67 91.11
N VAL A 23 34.35 -93.45 91.66
CA VAL A 23 33.11 -93.24 90.87
C VAL A 23 33.22 -91.99 89.99
N SER A 24 33.92 -90.95 90.46
CA SER A 24 34.08 -89.71 89.70
C SER A 24 35.00 -89.83 88.48
N GLN A 25 36.01 -90.71 88.55
CA GLN A 25 37.06 -90.86 87.52
C GLN A 25 36.89 -92.11 86.65
N THR A 26 36.18 -93.14 87.14
CA THR A 26 36.02 -94.41 86.41
C THR A 26 34.80 -94.36 85.50
N PRO A 27 34.89 -94.79 84.23
CA PRO A 27 33.74 -94.91 83.36
C PRO A 27 32.83 -96.06 83.80
N ILE A 28 31.70 -95.74 84.44
CA ILE A 28 30.77 -96.74 85.01
C ILE A 28 29.30 -96.52 84.64
N LEU A 29 28.95 -95.38 84.01
CA LEU A 29 27.57 -95.06 83.63
C LEU A 29 27.32 -95.28 82.15
N LYS A 30 26.13 -95.74 81.78
CA LYS A 30 25.68 -95.72 80.38
C LYS A 30 24.98 -94.40 80.07
N SER A 31 25.41 -93.74 79.01
CA SER A 31 24.66 -92.65 78.39
C SER A 31 23.59 -93.20 77.45
N ARG A 32 22.78 -92.35 76.81
CA ARG A 32 21.57 -92.79 76.08
C ARG A 32 21.89 -93.57 74.81
N HIS A 33 22.89 -93.13 74.05
CA HIS A 33 23.19 -93.61 72.69
C HIS A 33 24.47 -94.44 72.61
N LYS A 34 25.46 -94.16 73.46
CA LYS A 34 26.75 -94.87 73.47
C LYS A 34 26.67 -96.19 74.22
N ARG A 35 27.23 -97.23 73.59
CA ARG A 35 27.39 -98.56 74.20
C ARG A 35 28.50 -98.61 75.27
N GLY A 36 29.51 -97.75 75.15
CA GLY A 36 30.63 -97.66 76.09
C GLY A 36 30.26 -96.94 77.39
N LEU A 37 30.89 -97.36 78.51
CA LEU A 37 30.70 -96.72 79.81
C LEU A 37 31.35 -95.32 79.84
N ARG A 38 30.73 -94.41 80.57
CA ARG A 38 31.08 -92.99 80.71
C ARG A 38 31.37 -92.65 82.17
N THR A 39 32.27 -91.70 82.37
CA THR A 39 32.54 -91.13 83.69
C THR A 39 31.35 -90.29 84.14
N ILE A 40 31.05 -90.28 85.44
CA ILE A 40 29.91 -89.53 86.00
C ILE A 40 30.00 -88.02 85.74
N ARG A 41 31.21 -87.48 85.53
CA ARG A 41 31.44 -86.06 85.18
C ARG A 41 31.02 -85.71 83.75
N ASN A 42 30.93 -86.70 82.86
CA ASN A 42 30.64 -86.51 81.44
C ASN A 42 29.17 -86.82 81.10
N VAL A 43 28.34 -87.08 82.12
CA VAL A 43 26.94 -87.47 81.98
C VAL A 43 26.09 -86.64 82.94
N HIS A 44 24.97 -86.11 82.46
CA HIS A 44 24.11 -85.18 83.17
C HIS A 44 22.66 -85.70 83.20
N ILE A 45 21.89 -85.22 84.18
CA ILE A 45 20.45 -85.42 84.28
C ILE A 45 19.78 -84.34 83.42
N ILE A 46 18.90 -84.75 82.51
CA ILE A 46 18.05 -83.82 81.75
C ILE A 46 17.10 -83.16 82.75
N THR A 47 17.13 -81.83 82.84
CA THR A 47 16.16 -81.07 83.63
C THR A 47 14.83 -80.97 82.91
N ASP A 48 13.72 -80.83 83.66
CA ASP A 48 12.38 -80.69 83.08
C ASP A 48 12.28 -79.53 82.07
N ILE A 49 13.03 -78.44 82.30
CA ILE A 49 13.12 -77.29 81.39
C ILE A 49 13.87 -77.57 80.08
N ALA A 50 14.68 -78.63 80.03
CA ALA A 50 15.50 -79.02 78.88
C ALA A 50 14.96 -80.27 78.16
N ALA A 51 13.72 -80.65 78.47
CA ALA A 51 12.99 -81.74 77.85
C ALA A 51 11.75 -81.24 77.09
N ASP A 52 11.34 -82.00 76.08
CA ASP A 52 10.05 -81.83 75.41
C ASP A 52 8.90 -82.43 76.23
N HIS A 53 7.67 -82.32 75.71
CA HIS A 53 6.46 -82.84 76.38
C HIS A 53 6.47 -84.36 76.61
N ASN A 54 7.35 -85.11 75.94
CA ASN A 54 7.53 -86.56 76.11
C ASN A 54 8.70 -86.91 77.05
N GLY A 55 9.35 -85.90 77.66
CA GLY A 55 10.51 -86.09 78.52
C GLY A 55 11.81 -86.39 77.76
N ALA A 56 11.82 -86.25 76.43
CA ALA A 56 13.04 -86.37 75.62
C ALA A 56 13.79 -85.04 75.60
N SER A 57 15.13 -85.07 75.52
CA SER A 57 15.91 -83.82 75.55
C SER A 57 15.66 -82.97 74.30
N LEU A 58 15.54 -81.65 74.48
CA LEU A 58 15.30 -80.72 73.39
C LEU A 58 16.42 -80.74 72.35
N PHE A 59 17.68 -80.70 72.80
CA PHE A 59 18.87 -80.89 71.96
C PHE A 59 19.53 -82.23 72.27
N ASP A 60 20.00 -82.91 71.24
CA ASP A 60 20.67 -84.21 71.37
C ASP A 60 21.92 -84.25 70.50
N ASP A 61 22.93 -84.96 70.98
CA ASP A 61 24.17 -85.18 70.27
C ASP A 61 24.59 -86.62 70.57
N SER A 62 24.53 -87.49 69.56
CA SER A 62 24.87 -88.91 69.72
C SER A 62 26.38 -89.13 69.92
N VAL A 63 27.22 -88.16 69.54
CA VAL A 63 28.68 -88.18 69.68
C VAL A 63 29.09 -87.68 71.05
N LEU A 64 28.54 -86.58 71.56
CA LEU A 64 28.80 -86.15 72.93
C LEU A 64 28.04 -87.02 73.94
N ASP A 65 26.83 -87.43 73.58
CA ASP A 65 25.85 -88.20 74.37
C ASP A 65 25.94 -87.87 75.86
N PRO A 66 25.65 -86.60 76.23
CA PRO A 66 25.98 -86.06 77.54
C PRO A 66 24.95 -86.40 78.60
N PHE A 67 23.93 -87.19 78.29
CA PHE A 67 22.81 -87.47 79.18
C PHE A 67 22.76 -88.92 79.62
N ILE A 68 22.33 -89.17 80.85
CA ILE A 68 22.23 -90.50 81.43
C ILE A 68 21.14 -91.33 80.72
N SER A 69 21.36 -92.63 80.55
CA SER A 69 20.37 -93.53 79.95
C SER A 69 19.05 -93.54 80.73
N THR A 70 17.93 -93.50 80.01
CA THR A 70 16.58 -93.61 80.59
C THR A 70 16.29 -94.99 81.19
N ALA A 71 17.14 -96.00 80.94
CA ALA A 71 17.03 -97.32 81.55
C ALA A 71 17.39 -97.34 83.05
N TYR A 72 18.05 -96.29 83.57
CA TYR A 72 18.31 -96.17 85.01
C TYR A 72 17.02 -95.80 85.75
N LYS A 73 16.68 -96.57 86.80
CA LYS A 73 15.55 -96.23 87.68
C LYS A 73 15.82 -94.91 88.40
N GLN A 74 14.78 -94.12 88.67
CA GLN A 74 14.92 -92.83 89.36
C GLN A 74 15.63 -92.94 90.72
N ALA A 75 15.39 -94.02 91.48
CA ALA A 75 16.10 -94.28 92.73
C ALA A 75 17.63 -94.40 92.53
N SER A 76 18.07 -94.96 91.39
CA SER A 76 19.49 -95.08 91.04
C SER A 76 20.08 -93.73 90.63
N VAL A 77 19.35 -92.92 89.85
CA VAL A 77 19.77 -91.56 89.48
C VAL A 77 19.91 -90.69 90.74
N THR A 78 18.95 -90.74 91.65
CA THR A 78 19.00 -90.02 92.94
C THR A 78 20.16 -90.48 93.81
N ALA A 79 20.41 -91.79 93.89
CA ALA A 79 21.55 -92.33 94.64
C ALA A 79 22.92 -91.92 94.06
N LEU A 80 23.00 -91.55 92.78
CA LEU A 80 24.24 -91.10 92.12
C LEU A 80 24.52 -89.60 92.30
N LYS A 81 23.53 -88.77 92.66
CA LYS A 81 23.73 -87.32 92.88
C LYS A 81 24.84 -87.02 93.91
N PRO A 82 24.91 -87.67 95.10
CA PRO A 82 25.98 -87.45 96.09
C PRO A 82 27.40 -87.85 95.62
N TYR A 83 27.50 -88.55 94.49
CA TYR A 83 28.75 -89.01 93.88
C TYR A 83 29.19 -88.16 92.67
N GLY A 84 28.45 -87.09 92.35
CA GLY A 84 28.82 -86.11 91.33
C GLY A 84 27.96 -86.10 90.08
N LEU A 85 26.87 -86.88 90.02
CA LEU A 85 25.89 -86.78 88.93
C LEU A 85 25.09 -85.47 89.08
N ARG A 86 25.20 -84.56 88.10
CA ARG A 86 24.56 -83.24 88.14
C ARG A 86 23.43 -83.11 87.12
N ALA A 87 22.53 -82.19 87.37
CA ALA A 87 21.62 -81.68 86.34
C ALA A 87 22.42 -80.96 85.25
N CYS A 88 21.90 -80.91 84.02
CA CYS A 88 22.50 -80.12 82.98
C CYS A 88 22.43 -78.62 83.32
N GLU A 89 23.57 -77.94 83.24
CA GLU A 89 23.71 -76.50 83.48
C GLU A 89 23.77 -75.75 82.14
N PHE A 90 23.74 -74.40 82.17
CA PHE A 90 23.73 -73.55 80.97
C PHE A 90 24.79 -73.96 79.92
N TRP A 91 26.05 -74.16 80.33
CA TRP A 91 27.13 -74.49 79.40
C TRP A 91 26.94 -75.84 78.68
N ASN A 92 26.27 -76.80 79.32
CA ASN A 92 25.91 -78.06 78.66
C ASN A 92 24.89 -77.81 77.55
N ILE A 93 23.86 -77.01 77.85
CA ILE A 93 22.78 -76.67 76.92
C ILE A 93 23.32 -75.80 75.77
N TRP A 94 24.17 -74.82 76.08
CA TRP A 94 24.83 -73.96 75.11
C TRP A 94 25.69 -74.75 74.12
N ASN A 95 26.51 -75.68 74.60
CA ASN A 95 27.34 -76.51 73.73
C ASN A 95 26.49 -77.39 72.80
N LEU A 96 25.38 -77.93 73.29
CA LEU A 96 24.43 -78.69 72.48
C LEU A 96 23.71 -77.81 71.45
N LEU A 97 23.33 -76.58 71.83
CA LEU A 97 22.78 -75.59 70.90
C LEU A 97 23.80 -75.21 69.82
N GLN A 98 25.08 -75.01 70.16
CA GLN A 98 26.12 -74.74 69.18
C GLN A 98 26.33 -75.91 68.21
N ALA A 99 26.33 -77.14 68.73
CA ALA A 99 26.42 -78.34 67.90
C ALA A 99 25.23 -78.47 66.95
N ASP A 100 24.01 -78.19 67.43
CA ASP A 100 22.82 -78.15 66.58
C ASP A 100 22.93 -77.07 65.51
N LEU A 101 23.28 -75.83 65.89
CA LEU A 101 23.41 -74.70 64.97
C LEU A 101 24.47 -74.89 63.88
N ALA A 102 25.55 -75.63 64.20
CA ALA A 102 26.62 -75.98 63.26
C ALA A 102 26.26 -77.16 62.35
N SER A 103 25.23 -77.95 62.69
CA SER A 103 24.79 -79.10 61.90
C SER A 103 23.99 -78.66 60.66
N PRO A 104 24.25 -79.24 59.47
CA PRO A 104 23.39 -79.08 58.30
C PRO A 104 21.94 -79.56 58.52
N GLN A 105 21.73 -80.44 59.51
CA GLN A 105 20.44 -80.98 59.91
C GLN A 105 19.93 -80.36 61.23
N SER A 106 20.33 -79.10 61.51
CA SER A 106 19.92 -78.36 62.71
C SER A 106 18.41 -78.47 62.93
N LYS A 107 18.03 -78.98 64.11
CA LYS A 107 16.64 -79.07 64.52
C LYS A 107 16.05 -77.67 64.74
N LEU A 108 16.87 -76.71 65.19
CA LEU A 108 16.45 -75.32 65.34
C LEU A 108 16.20 -74.62 64.00
N LYS A 109 16.98 -74.92 62.96
CA LYS A 109 16.85 -74.31 61.63
C LYS A 109 15.89 -75.04 60.70
N SER A 110 15.55 -76.30 61.01
CA SER A 110 14.70 -77.12 60.14
C SER A 110 13.24 -76.64 60.16
N PRO A 111 12.61 -76.40 58.99
CA PRO A 111 11.18 -76.09 58.92
C PRO A 111 10.28 -77.29 59.24
N SER A 112 10.83 -78.50 59.30
CA SER A 112 10.09 -79.72 59.66
C SER A 112 9.95 -79.92 61.17
N THR A 113 10.57 -79.07 61.99
CA THR A 113 10.50 -79.15 63.45
C THR A 113 9.17 -78.61 63.96
N SER A 114 8.56 -79.26 64.95
CA SER A 114 7.26 -78.85 65.45
C SER A 114 7.32 -77.53 66.22
N GLU A 115 6.23 -76.74 66.13
CA GLU A 115 6.09 -75.49 66.88
C GLU A 115 6.16 -75.71 68.40
N ASP A 116 5.64 -76.83 68.91
CA ASP A 116 5.77 -77.19 70.33
C ASP A 116 7.23 -77.32 70.78
N TRP A 117 8.08 -77.90 69.92
CA TRP A 117 9.51 -78.02 70.21
C TRP A 117 10.18 -76.64 70.18
N HIS A 118 9.85 -75.80 69.20
CA HIS A 118 10.37 -74.43 69.14
C HIS A 118 9.95 -73.59 70.35
N SER A 119 8.70 -73.72 70.80
CA SER A 119 8.20 -73.10 72.02
C SER A 119 8.96 -73.57 73.27
N ALA A 120 9.22 -74.87 73.40
CA ALA A 120 9.97 -75.42 74.53
C ALA A 120 11.42 -74.90 74.56
N VAL A 121 12.11 -74.88 73.42
CA VAL A 121 13.45 -74.30 73.31
C VAL A 121 13.45 -72.81 73.60
N ALA A 122 12.46 -72.07 73.07
CA ALA A 122 12.37 -70.63 73.30
C ALA A 122 12.18 -70.30 74.78
N ARG A 123 11.31 -71.02 75.50
CA ARG A 123 11.13 -70.88 76.96
C ARG A 123 12.39 -71.23 77.74
N LEU A 124 13.07 -72.32 77.38
CA LEU A 124 14.34 -72.70 78.00
C LEU A 124 15.37 -71.59 77.87
N LEU A 125 15.60 -71.09 76.65
CA LEU A 125 16.60 -70.05 76.41
C LEU A 125 16.19 -68.71 77.04
N ALA A 126 14.90 -68.37 77.03
CA ALA A 126 14.36 -67.17 77.66
C ALA A 126 14.53 -67.19 79.19
N SER A 127 14.50 -68.37 79.84
CA SER A 127 14.68 -68.48 81.29
C SER A 127 16.01 -67.87 81.78
N PHE A 128 17.08 -67.98 81.00
CA PHE A 128 18.39 -67.37 81.33
C PHE A 128 18.37 -65.84 81.30
N PHE A 129 17.47 -65.24 80.50
CA PHE A 129 17.24 -63.79 80.49
C PHE A 129 16.41 -63.35 81.69
N THR A 130 15.36 -64.11 82.03
CA THR A 130 14.50 -63.85 83.20
C THR A 130 15.30 -63.95 84.51
N GLU A 131 16.19 -64.92 84.61
CA GLU A 131 17.11 -65.11 85.75
C GLU A 131 18.31 -64.14 85.75
N LYS A 132 18.44 -63.30 84.72
CA LYS A 132 19.50 -62.29 84.54
C LYS A 132 20.92 -62.86 84.58
N VAL A 133 21.15 -64.04 84.01
CA VAL A 133 22.46 -64.70 84.00
C VAL A 133 23.37 -64.06 82.95
N THR A 134 24.24 -63.13 83.37
CA THR A 134 25.03 -62.26 82.45
C THR A 134 25.89 -63.01 81.41
N LEU A 135 26.63 -64.04 81.84
CA LEU A 135 27.48 -64.83 80.93
C LEU A 135 26.66 -65.64 79.92
N ALA A 136 25.48 -66.13 80.33
CA ALA A 136 24.57 -66.86 79.47
C ALA A 136 23.96 -65.94 78.40
N ILE A 137 23.48 -64.77 78.80
CA ILE A 137 22.94 -63.75 77.90
C ILE A 137 23.99 -63.32 76.86
N SER A 138 25.22 -63.07 77.29
CA SER A 138 26.32 -62.65 76.41
C SER A 138 26.65 -63.72 75.37
N SER A 139 26.66 -64.99 75.78
CA SER A 139 26.87 -66.12 74.88
C SER A 139 25.70 -66.24 73.90
N LEU A 140 24.44 -66.24 74.39
CA LEU A 140 23.24 -66.33 73.56
C LEU A 140 23.17 -65.22 72.49
N ARG A 141 23.63 -64.01 72.77
CA ARG A 141 23.67 -62.93 71.77
C ARG A 141 24.67 -63.16 70.63
N LEU A 142 25.69 -64.00 70.83
CA LEU A 142 26.67 -64.40 69.81
C LEU A 142 26.21 -65.61 68.99
N SER A 143 25.11 -66.26 69.36
CA SER A 143 24.55 -67.42 68.64
C SER A 143 23.78 -67.02 67.40
N VAL A 144 24.05 -67.68 66.28
CA VAL A 144 23.34 -67.51 64.99
C VAL A 144 21.98 -68.21 65.00
N MET A 145 21.04 -67.71 65.81
CA MET A 145 19.73 -68.33 66.08
C MET A 145 18.51 -67.46 65.70
N LEU A 146 18.73 -66.31 65.07
CA LEU A 146 17.64 -65.41 64.64
C LEU A 146 17.35 -65.61 63.15
N PRO A 147 16.21 -66.20 62.77
CA PRO A 147 15.83 -66.36 61.37
C PRO A 147 15.38 -65.03 60.77
N LEU A 148 15.95 -64.63 59.63
CA LEU A 148 15.51 -63.48 58.86
C LEU A 148 14.57 -63.90 57.72
N LYS A 149 13.70 -62.98 57.29
CA LYS A 149 12.71 -63.16 56.20
C LYS A 149 13.33 -63.58 54.85
N GLY A 150 14.65 -63.48 54.68
CA GLY A 150 15.40 -63.93 53.50
C GLY A 150 16.01 -65.34 53.61
N GLY A 151 15.68 -66.10 54.65
CA GLY A 151 16.22 -67.44 54.91
C GLY A 151 17.61 -67.47 55.57
N LEU A 152 18.28 -66.31 55.66
CA LEU A 152 19.53 -66.16 56.42
C LEU A 152 19.25 -66.19 57.93
N TRP A 153 20.19 -66.74 58.69
CA TRP A 153 20.18 -66.70 60.15
C TRP A 153 21.31 -65.81 60.63
N VAL A 154 21.05 -64.98 61.64
CA VAL A 154 22.03 -64.03 62.20
C VAL A 154 22.12 -64.17 63.71
N ALA A 155 23.22 -63.67 64.27
CA ALA A 155 23.36 -63.47 65.70
C ALA A 155 22.73 -62.13 66.13
N ALA A 156 22.36 -62.01 67.40
CA ALA A 156 21.79 -60.77 67.92
C ALA A 156 22.78 -59.59 67.86
N ASN A 157 24.09 -59.88 67.88
CA ASN A 157 25.15 -58.88 67.80
C ASN A 157 25.51 -58.47 66.35
N ASP A 158 24.90 -59.07 65.31
CA ASP A 158 25.21 -58.75 63.91
C ASP A 158 24.57 -57.44 63.44
N GLY A 159 23.80 -56.74 64.31
CA GLY A 159 23.20 -55.45 64.04
C GLY A 159 21.84 -55.29 64.72
N VAL A 160 21.11 -54.22 64.38
CA VAL A 160 19.75 -54.01 64.89
C VAL A 160 18.80 -55.01 64.21
N ILE A 161 18.15 -55.84 65.02
CA ILE A 161 17.18 -56.84 64.58
C ILE A 161 15.78 -56.26 64.70
N TYR A 162 15.00 -56.34 63.63
CA TYR A 162 13.67 -55.77 63.56
C TYR A 162 12.58 -56.84 63.54
N LEU A 163 11.50 -56.58 64.26
CA LEU A 163 10.25 -57.32 64.13
C LEU A 163 9.68 -57.16 62.71
N PRO A 164 8.89 -58.14 62.20
CA PRO A 164 8.44 -58.20 60.81
C PRO A 164 7.40 -57.14 60.42
N ALA A 165 6.85 -56.38 61.38
CA ALA A 165 5.85 -55.34 61.17
C ALA A 165 6.19 -54.09 61.98
N THR A 166 5.73 -52.93 61.49
CA THR A 166 5.79 -51.63 62.16
C THR A 166 4.41 -50.96 62.12
N ALA A 167 3.89 -50.52 63.27
CA ALA A 167 2.55 -49.95 63.41
C ALA A 167 1.43 -50.81 62.80
N GLY A 168 1.56 -52.15 62.87
CA GLY A 168 0.62 -53.10 62.25
C GLY A 168 0.78 -53.32 60.75
N ILE A 169 1.76 -52.67 60.10
CA ILE A 169 2.05 -52.79 58.66
C ILE A 169 3.28 -53.70 58.49
N SER A 170 3.17 -54.74 57.66
CA SER A 170 4.29 -55.65 57.38
C SER A 170 5.46 -54.93 56.68
N ILE A 171 6.68 -55.12 57.15
CA ILE A 171 7.88 -54.57 56.52
C ILE A 171 8.13 -55.31 55.19
N PRO A 172 8.21 -54.59 54.06
CA PRO A 172 8.36 -55.22 52.75
C PRO A 172 9.77 -55.80 52.56
N PRO A 173 9.91 -56.81 51.68
CA PRO A 173 11.22 -57.32 51.28
C PRO A 173 12.07 -56.26 50.54
N GLY A 174 13.39 -56.43 50.53
CA GLY A 174 14.32 -55.52 49.82
C GLY A 174 14.76 -54.28 50.62
N VAL A 175 14.28 -54.13 51.85
CA VAL A 175 14.77 -53.12 52.81
C VAL A 175 16.12 -53.57 53.37
N LYS A 176 17.11 -52.67 53.46
CA LYS A 176 18.45 -52.96 54.02
C LYS A 176 18.43 -53.06 55.55
N LYS A 177 17.64 -53.99 56.11
CA LYS A 177 17.44 -54.20 57.56
C LYS A 177 17.35 -55.69 57.87
N HIS A 178 17.84 -56.11 59.04
CA HIS A 178 17.68 -57.47 59.53
C HIS A 178 16.26 -57.69 60.07
N VAL A 179 15.33 -58.05 59.20
CA VAL A 179 13.93 -58.28 59.55
C VAL A 179 13.70 -59.77 59.84
N LEU A 180 13.19 -60.09 61.03
CA LEU A 180 12.88 -61.45 61.44
C LEU A 180 11.85 -62.11 60.53
N ASP A 181 11.93 -63.43 60.39
CA ASP A 181 10.96 -64.22 59.65
C ASP A 181 9.57 -64.13 60.33
N PRO A 182 8.50 -63.68 59.62
CA PRO A 182 7.17 -63.57 60.20
C PRO A 182 6.61 -64.89 60.75
N THR A 183 6.93 -66.03 60.15
CA THR A 183 6.48 -67.35 60.60
C THR A 183 7.13 -67.72 61.93
N ALA A 184 8.42 -67.38 62.11
CA ALA A 184 9.11 -67.59 63.36
C ALA A 184 8.57 -66.72 64.50
N VAL A 185 8.15 -65.49 64.20
CA VAL A 185 7.59 -64.53 65.16
C VAL A 185 6.12 -64.84 65.50
N ALA A 186 5.41 -65.60 64.66
CA ALA A 186 4.02 -66.01 64.93
C ALA A 186 3.91 -66.88 66.19
N ASN A 187 4.97 -67.60 66.56
CA ASN A 187 5.08 -68.31 67.83
C ASN A 187 5.40 -67.33 68.96
N ALA A 188 4.50 -67.22 69.95
CA ALA A 188 4.61 -66.26 71.04
C ALA A 188 5.87 -66.45 71.92
N ASP A 189 6.27 -67.70 72.19
CA ASP A 189 7.47 -67.98 72.99
C ASP A 189 8.74 -67.58 72.24
N ARG A 190 8.80 -67.87 70.92
CA ARG A 190 9.93 -67.47 70.07
C ARG A 190 10.03 -65.95 69.97
N ARG A 191 8.90 -65.26 69.78
CA ARG A 191 8.84 -63.80 69.79
C ARG A 191 9.42 -63.23 71.09
N ALA A 192 9.00 -63.76 72.24
CA ALA A 192 9.52 -63.31 73.53
C ALA A 192 11.04 -63.52 73.67
N LEU A 193 11.57 -64.66 73.21
CA LEU A 193 13.01 -64.90 73.16
C LEU A 193 13.73 -63.88 72.26
N PHE A 194 13.19 -63.59 71.07
CA PHE A 194 13.79 -62.64 70.15
C PHE A 194 13.82 -61.22 70.71
N GLU A 195 12.75 -60.80 71.39
CA GLU A 195 12.69 -59.52 72.12
C GLU A 195 13.74 -59.47 73.24
N HIS A 196 13.92 -60.56 74.01
CA HIS A 196 15.01 -60.68 75.00
C HIS A 196 16.41 -60.58 74.38
N LEU A 197 16.59 -61.12 73.16
CA LEU A 197 17.83 -61.03 72.40
C LEU A 197 18.10 -59.62 71.86
N GLY A 198 17.09 -58.74 71.82
CA GLY A 198 17.22 -57.34 71.41
C GLY A 198 16.47 -57.00 70.12
N ALA A 199 15.55 -57.85 69.65
CA ALA A 199 14.67 -57.51 68.54
C ALA A 199 13.71 -56.37 68.92
N VAL A 200 13.60 -55.37 68.06
CA VAL A 200 12.77 -54.17 68.29
C VAL A 200 11.83 -53.91 67.12
N GLU A 201 10.75 -53.19 67.36
CA GLU A 201 9.90 -52.68 66.28
C GLU A 201 10.59 -51.50 65.58
N ALA A 202 10.70 -51.52 64.25
CA ALA A 202 11.25 -50.40 63.48
C ALA A 202 10.29 -49.20 63.54
N SER A 203 10.80 -47.96 63.45
CA SER A 203 9.90 -46.82 63.23
C SER A 203 9.39 -46.77 61.79
N VAL A 204 8.15 -46.32 61.60
CA VAL A 204 7.54 -46.18 60.26
C VAL A 204 8.41 -45.30 59.36
N SER A 205 8.95 -44.19 59.88
CA SER A 205 9.81 -43.26 59.14
C SER A 205 11.10 -43.92 58.64
N GLU A 206 11.76 -44.73 59.47
CA GLU A 206 12.99 -45.44 59.07
C GLU A 206 12.73 -46.48 57.98
N VAL A 207 11.61 -47.20 58.05
CA VAL A 207 11.25 -48.19 57.02
C VAL A 207 10.89 -47.46 55.72
N ARG A 208 10.07 -46.38 55.80
CA ARG A 208 9.73 -45.55 54.64
C ARG A 208 10.98 -45.03 53.93
N LYS A 209 11.94 -44.44 54.67
CA LYS A 209 13.20 -43.94 54.10
C LYS A 209 13.95 -45.02 53.33
N SER A 210 14.11 -46.21 53.92
CA SER A 210 14.81 -47.31 53.24
C SER A 210 14.06 -47.86 52.03
N VAL A 211 12.71 -47.86 52.04
CA VAL A 211 11.90 -48.23 50.88
C VAL A 211 12.06 -47.20 49.75
N LEU A 212 12.05 -45.90 50.08
CA LEU A 212 12.27 -44.83 49.10
C LEU A 212 13.66 -44.93 48.47
N GLU A 213 14.72 -45.10 49.27
CA GLU A 213 16.09 -45.30 48.76
C GLU A 213 16.20 -46.50 47.80
N ALA A 214 15.48 -47.58 48.09
CA ALA A 214 15.44 -48.76 47.22
C ALA A 214 14.73 -48.47 45.88
N LEU A 215 13.66 -47.66 45.89
CA LEU A 215 12.90 -47.30 44.69
C LEU A 215 13.53 -46.16 43.86
N TYR A 216 14.43 -45.36 44.43
CA TYR A 216 15.17 -44.30 43.72
C TYR A 216 16.49 -44.76 43.10
N SER A 217 17.11 -45.84 43.60
CA SER A 217 18.45 -46.24 43.16
C SER A 217 18.41 -47.26 42.00
N PRO A 218 18.89 -46.89 40.79
CA PRO A 218 19.04 -47.84 39.68
C PRO A 218 20.14 -48.88 39.96
N SER A 219 21.08 -48.54 40.85
CA SER A 219 22.23 -49.36 41.26
C SER A 219 21.90 -50.39 42.34
N SER A 220 20.63 -50.73 42.51
CA SER A 220 20.16 -51.87 43.32
C SER A 220 19.79 -53.11 42.45
N PRO A 221 20.43 -53.40 41.29
CA PRO A 221 19.83 -54.22 40.25
C PRO A 221 20.28 -55.67 40.38
N LYS A 222 20.06 -56.29 41.55
CA LYS A 222 20.19 -57.76 41.67
C LYS A 222 19.01 -58.47 42.31
N HIS A 223 18.05 -57.79 42.96
CA HIS A 223 16.99 -58.54 43.66
C HIS A 223 15.60 -57.92 43.85
N VAL A 224 15.21 -56.79 43.23
CA VAL A 224 13.81 -56.32 43.37
C VAL A 224 13.03 -56.76 42.14
N ASP A 225 12.52 -57.99 42.15
CA ASP A 225 11.46 -58.41 41.23
C ASP A 225 10.20 -57.52 41.39
N VAL A 226 9.28 -57.60 40.44
CA VAL A 226 8.04 -56.80 40.45
C VAL A 226 7.23 -57.00 41.74
N GLU A 227 7.28 -58.19 42.34
CA GLU A 227 6.60 -58.55 43.58
C GLU A 227 7.14 -57.80 44.80
N LYS A 228 8.46 -57.66 44.90
CA LYS A 228 9.10 -56.86 45.94
C LYS A 228 8.80 -55.38 45.77
N SER A 229 8.85 -54.88 44.53
CA SER A 229 8.48 -53.49 44.23
C SER A 229 7.01 -53.22 44.59
N ARG A 230 6.11 -54.15 44.29
CA ARG A 230 4.69 -54.08 44.69
C ARG A 230 4.54 -54.01 46.21
N ALA A 231 5.18 -54.90 46.95
CA ALA A 231 5.13 -54.90 48.41
C ALA A 231 5.67 -53.59 49.02
N GLN A 232 6.72 -53.01 48.41
CA GLN A 232 7.28 -51.72 48.79
C GLN A 232 6.28 -50.57 48.56
N LEU A 233 5.60 -50.52 47.42
CA LEU A 233 4.55 -49.52 47.17
C LEU A 233 3.33 -49.71 48.09
N HIS A 234 2.93 -50.94 48.38
CA HIS A 234 1.87 -51.23 49.36
C HIS A 234 2.23 -50.66 50.73
N PHE A 235 3.48 -50.84 51.17
CA PHE A 235 3.97 -50.26 52.42
C PHE A 235 3.90 -48.73 52.39
N LEU A 236 4.35 -48.09 51.31
CA LEU A 236 4.31 -46.63 51.18
C LEU A 236 2.88 -46.08 51.23
N TYR A 237 1.90 -46.79 50.65
CA TYR A 237 0.48 -46.42 50.71
C TYR A 237 -0.11 -46.58 52.10
N LEU A 238 0.12 -47.73 52.76
CA LEU A 238 -0.42 -48.00 54.09
C LEU A 238 0.18 -47.09 55.17
N SER A 239 1.42 -46.62 54.96
CA SER A 239 2.12 -45.73 55.89
C SER A 239 2.07 -44.24 55.50
N HIS A 240 1.29 -43.87 54.47
CA HIS A 240 1.21 -42.48 54.01
C HIS A 240 0.36 -41.64 54.96
N ASP A 241 0.92 -40.54 55.48
CA ASP A 241 0.20 -39.55 56.28
C ASP A 241 -0.14 -38.32 55.43
N ARG A 242 -1.44 -38.06 55.24
CA ARG A 242 -1.95 -36.91 54.46
C ARG A 242 -1.57 -35.55 55.07
N ARG A 243 -1.16 -35.51 56.35
CA ARG A 243 -0.77 -34.28 57.06
C ARG A 243 0.66 -33.82 56.76
N GLN A 244 1.41 -34.55 55.93
CA GLN A 244 2.72 -34.13 55.45
C GLN A 244 2.62 -33.54 54.03
N PRO A 245 2.34 -32.23 53.87
CA PRO A 245 2.33 -31.59 52.57
C PRO A 245 3.76 -31.54 52.00
N GLY A 246 3.99 -32.15 50.84
CA GLY A 246 5.24 -32.01 50.08
C GLY A 246 5.90 -33.30 49.60
N GLU A 247 5.42 -34.48 50.00
CA GLU A 247 6.01 -35.76 49.57
C GLU A 247 5.59 -36.09 48.12
N ARG A 248 6.17 -35.40 47.13
CA ARG A 248 6.07 -35.81 45.72
C ARG A 248 7.01 -36.99 45.50
N LEU A 249 6.46 -38.19 45.46
CA LEU A 249 7.16 -39.46 45.23
C LEU A 249 7.51 -39.68 43.74
N GLY A 250 7.62 -38.60 42.97
CA GLY A 250 8.02 -38.65 41.57
C GLY A 250 9.50 -38.99 41.44
N GLN A 251 9.89 -39.60 40.31
CA GLN A 251 11.26 -40.06 40.01
C GLN A 251 11.63 -41.47 40.51
N MET A 252 10.65 -42.32 40.82
CA MET A 252 10.90 -43.71 41.21
C MET A 252 10.94 -44.65 40.02
N PHE A 253 11.67 -45.76 40.15
CA PHE A 253 11.67 -46.85 39.19
C PHE A 253 10.46 -47.77 39.40
N LEU A 254 9.64 -47.92 38.36
CA LEU A 254 8.51 -48.85 38.29
C LEU A 254 8.68 -49.81 37.13
N TYR A 255 8.10 -51.00 37.27
CA TYR A 255 8.04 -51.97 36.19
C TYR A 255 6.97 -51.60 35.17
N LYS A 256 7.38 -51.63 33.90
CA LYS A 256 6.53 -51.58 32.71
C LYS A 256 5.95 -52.97 32.45
N GLU A 257 4.89 -53.05 31.66
CA GLU A 257 4.27 -54.33 31.27
C GLU A 257 5.24 -55.31 30.61
N ASN A 258 6.23 -54.82 29.84
CA ASN A 258 7.27 -55.64 29.20
C ASN A 258 8.40 -56.10 30.15
N ASN A 259 8.21 -55.99 31.47
CA ASN A 259 9.19 -56.27 32.52
C ASN A 259 10.44 -55.37 32.54
N ALA A 260 10.53 -54.34 31.68
CA ALA A 260 11.56 -53.32 31.82
C ALA A 260 11.21 -52.35 32.97
N THR A 261 12.20 -51.67 33.52
CA THR A 261 11.99 -50.60 34.50
C THR A 261 12.03 -49.24 33.82
N GLY A 262 11.12 -48.36 34.19
CA GLY A 262 11.14 -46.95 33.78
C GLY A 262 10.99 -46.03 34.99
N LYS A 263 11.27 -44.74 34.80
CA LYS A 263 11.27 -43.77 35.91
C LYS A 263 10.08 -42.82 35.79
N THR A 264 9.25 -42.73 36.83
CA THR A 264 7.98 -41.95 36.79
C THR A 264 8.17 -40.44 36.58
N GLY A 265 9.38 -39.92 36.82
CA GLY A 265 9.74 -38.54 36.53
C GLY A 265 10.16 -38.29 35.08
N GLU A 266 10.60 -39.32 34.35
CA GLU A 266 11.16 -39.23 33.00
C GLU A 266 10.21 -39.78 31.92
N GLU A 267 9.40 -40.78 32.26
CA GLU A 267 8.43 -41.43 31.36
C GLU A 267 7.01 -41.41 31.94
N ASP A 268 5.98 -41.53 31.09
CA ASP A 268 4.57 -41.52 31.51
C ASP A 268 4.10 -42.97 31.65
N PHE A 269 3.63 -43.32 32.84
CA PHE A 269 3.08 -44.64 33.12
C PHE A 269 1.56 -44.57 33.06
N TYR A 270 0.93 -45.31 32.16
CA TYR A 270 -0.52 -45.35 32.04
C TYR A 270 -1.13 -46.57 32.74
N LEU A 271 -2.33 -46.40 33.27
CA LEU A 271 -3.18 -47.51 33.72
C LEU A 271 -4.01 -48.03 32.54
N HIS A 272 -4.15 -49.36 32.44
CA HIS A 272 -5.17 -49.96 31.58
C HIS A 272 -6.57 -49.48 31.96
N GLY A 273 -7.41 -49.30 30.96
CA GLY A 273 -8.74 -48.75 31.16
C GLY A 273 -9.62 -48.89 29.91
N SER A 274 -10.90 -49.11 30.14
CA SER A 274 -11.91 -49.27 29.07
C SER A 274 -12.49 -47.96 28.54
N ASN A 275 -11.91 -46.81 28.92
CA ASN A 275 -12.41 -45.52 28.43
C ASN A 275 -12.08 -45.39 26.93
N PRO A 276 -13.06 -45.04 26.06
CA PRO A 276 -12.83 -44.90 24.62
C PRO A 276 -11.78 -43.83 24.25
N TYR A 277 -11.51 -42.87 25.15
CA TYR A 277 -10.47 -41.85 25.01
C TYR A 277 -9.23 -42.13 25.87
N GLY A 278 -9.07 -43.37 26.33
CA GLY A 278 -7.89 -43.84 27.05
C GLY A 278 -6.70 -44.12 26.12
N PRO A 279 -5.46 -44.16 26.65
CA PRO A 279 -4.26 -44.46 25.87
C PRO A 279 -4.35 -45.80 25.11
N GLU A 280 -4.87 -46.84 25.75
CA GLU A 280 -5.04 -48.19 25.18
C GLU A 280 -6.01 -48.19 24.00
N ALA A 281 -7.14 -47.51 24.16
CA ALA A 281 -8.15 -47.40 23.12
C ALA A 281 -7.65 -46.58 21.93
N LEU A 282 -6.88 -45.50 22.15
CA LEU A 282 -6.50 -44.51 21.12
C LEU A 282 -5.12 -44.67 20.48
N LEU A 283 -4.18 -45.33 21.16
CA LEU A 283 -2.80 -45.47 20.68
C LEU A 283 -2.44 -46.90 20.25
N GLY A 284 -3.36 -47.86 20.44
CA GLY A 284 -3.22 -49.20 19.90
C GLY A 284 -3.26 -49.25 18.37
N PRO A 285 -2.74 -50.35 17.77
CA PRO A 285 -2.68 -50.53 16.32
C PRO A 285 -4.07 -50.55 15.67
N ILE A 286 -4.22 -49.85 14.54
CA ILE A 286 -5.45 -49.84 13.74
C ILE A 286 -5.09 -49.82 12.25
N GLY A 287 -5.65 -50.76 11.49
CA GLY A 287 -5.45 -50.83 10.04
C GLY A 287 -3.96 -50.96 9.70
N THR A 288 -3.43 -49.97 8.98
CA THR A 288 -2.00 -49.88 8.60
C THR A 288 -1.13 -49.13 9.62
N TRP A 289 -1.73 -48.47 10.61
CA TRP A 289 -0.99 -47.78 11.66
C TRP A 289 -0.56 -48.76 12.75
N PRO A 290 0.76 -48.91 13.01
CA PRO A 290 1.26 -49.84 14.03
C PRO A 290 0.93 -49.43 15.47
N GLY A 291 0.34 -48.24 15.67
CA GLY A 291 0.11 -47.65 16.99
C GLY A 291 1.34 -46.89 17.50
N LEU A 292 1.18 -46.20 18.62
CA LEU A 292 2.27 -45.58 19.36
C LEU A 292 2.59 -46.41 20.60
N GLU A 293 3.86 -46.75 20.78
CA GLU A 293 4.30 -47.47 21.97
C GLU A 293 4.23 -46.53 23.19
N VAL A 294 3.25 -46.78 24.06
CA VAL A 294 3.11 -46.09 25.34
C VAL A 294 3.37 -47.04 26.50
N THR A 295 3.93 -46.50 27.58
CA THR A 295 4.33 -47.29 28.73
C THR A 295 3.13 -47.54 29.65
N PHE A 296 2.67 -48.79 29.73
CA PHE A 296 1.69 -49.22 30.72
C PHE A 296 2.38 -49.72 32.00
N LEU A 297 1.75 -49.42 33.14
CA LEU A 297 2.17 -49.91 34.45
C LEU A 297 1.99 -51.44 34.52
N HIS A 298 3.00 -52.16 35.00
CA HIS A 298 2.94 -53.62 35.10
C HIS A 298 1.68 -54.11 35.88
N PRO A 299 0.90 -55.08 35.35
CA PRO A 299 -0.38 -55.52 35.94
C PRO A 299 -0.29 -55.97 37.40
N ALA A 300 0.81 -56.60 37.80
CA ALA A 300 1.05 -57.05 39.17
C ALA A 300 0.81 -55.97 40.24
N TYR A 301 1.07 -54.69 39.95
CA TYR A 301 0.81 -53.59 40.89
C TYR A 301 -0.68 -53.33 41.17
N LEU A 302 -1.57 -53.86 40.33
CA LEU A 302 -3.03 -53.72 40.46
C LEU A 302 -3.70 -54.98 41.02
N GLU A 303 -2.96 -56.07 41.12
CA GLU A 303 -3.40 -57.30 41.78
C GLU A 303 -3.40 -57.11 43.30
N SER A 304 -4.45 -57.63 43.97
CA SER A 304 -4.58 -57.59 45.44
C SER A 304 -4.27 -56.22 46.06
N PRO A 305 -4.93 -55.13 45.61
CA PRO A 305 -4.62 -53.78 46.06
C PRO A 305 -4.94 -53.60 47.56
N PRO A 306 -4.14 -52.83 48.31
CA PRO A 306 -4.36 -52.60 49.73
C PRO A 306 -5.64 -51.79 49.99
N SER A 307 -6.41 -52.21 50.99
CA SER A 307 -7.58 -51.46 51.46
C SER A 307 -7.17 -50.09 52.01
N PRO A 308 -7.95 -49.01 51.79
CA PRO A 308 -7.67 -47.71 52.37
C PRO A 308 -7.55 -47.77 53.90
N PRO A 309 -6.48 -47.22 54.51
CA PRO A 309 -6.27 -47.30 55.96
C PRO A 309 -7.30 -46.49 56.76
N THR A 310 -7.93 -45.47 56.15
CA THR A 310 -9.01 -44.67 56.76
C THR A 310 -10.05 -44.30 55.71
N ALA A 311 -11.28 -43.97 56.13
CA ALA A 311 -12.39 -43.62 55.24
C ALA A 311 -12.12 -42.41 54.32
N GLY A 312 -11.18 -41.53 54.70
CA GLY A 312 -10.74 -40.38 53.89
C GLY A 312 -9.51 -40.65 53.02
N HIS A 313 -8.87 -41.82 53.11
CA HIS A 313 -7.66 -42.10 52.34
C HIS A 313 -8.01 -42.36 50.85
N PRO A 314 -7.24 -41.82 49.88
CA PRO A 314 -7.48 -42.12 48.46
C PRO A 314 -7.40 -43.62 48.21
N SER A 315 -8.21 -44.13 47.28
CA SER A 315 -8.10 -45.52 46.82
C SER A 315 -6.74 -45.76 46.17
N TRP A 316 -6.29 -47.01 46.14
CA TRP A 316 -5.00 -47.40 45.57
C TRP A 316 -4.71 -46.76 44.20
N LYS A 317 -5.63 -46.91 43.24
CA LYS A 317 -5.49 -46.32 41.90
C LYS A 317 -5.49 -44.79 41.91
N VAL A 318 -6.18 -44.14 42.85
CA VAL A 318 -6.20 -42.66 42.97
C VAL A 318 -4.91 -42.17 43.62
N TRP A 319 -4.35 -42.94 44.55
CA TRP A 319 -3.09 -42.62 45.20
C TRP A 319 -1.90 -42.74 44.23
N LEU A 320 -1.85 -43.81 43.42
CA LEU A 320 -0.86 -43.93 42.33
C LEU A 320 -0.93 -42.73 41.37
N TYR A 321 -2.15 -42.27 41.06
CA TYR A 321 -2.36 -41.10 40.20
C TYR A 321 -1.90 -39.79 40.85
N ASN A 322 -2.32 -39.51 42.09
CA ASN A 322 -2.06 -38.24 42.75
C ASN A 322 -0.61 -38.07 43.23
N TYR A 323 0.08 -39.16 43.60
CA TYR A 323 1.38 -39.09 44.28
C TYR A 323 2.55 -39.71 43.50
N PHE A 324 2.31 -40.64 42.56
CA PHE A 324 3.37 -41.36 41.83
C PHE A 324 3.52 -40.96 40.37
N GLY A 325 2.64 -40.09 39.85
CA GLY A 325 2.69 -39.65 38.45
C GLY A 325 2.17 -40.67 37.44
N VAL A 326 1.51 -41.73 37.91
CA VAL A 326 0.82 -42.68 37.02
C VAL A 326 -0.44 -42.02 36.45
N ARG A 327 -0.68 -42.13 35.15
CA ARG A 327 -1.77 -41.44 34.46
C ARG A 327 -2.90 -42.39 34.08
N ARG A 328 -4.10 -41.84 33.98
CA ARG A 328 -5.30 -42.51 33.43
C ARG A 328 -5.69 -41.98 32.05
N ARG A 329 -5.09 -40.86 31.66
CA ARG A 329 -5.47 -40.04 30.51
C ARG A 329 -4.21 -39.58 29.81
N LEU A 330 -4.29 -39.44 28.49
CA LEU A 330 -3.28 -38.75 27.69
C LEU A 330 -3.08 -37.31 28.19
N ARG A 331 -2.02 -36.67 27.73
CA ARG A 331 -1.72 -35.27 28.02
C ARG A 331 -2.21 -34.41 26.86
N LEU A 332 -2.73 -33.21 27.12
CA LEU A 332 -2.84 -32.20 26.06
C LEU A 332 -1.49 -31.54 25.80
N ILE A 333 -0.75 -31.25 26.87
CA ILE A 333 0.55 -30.59 26.82
C ILE A 333 1.65 -31.58 27.22
N SER A 334 2.78 -31.53 26.53
CA SER A 334 4.02 -32.22 26.88
C SER A 334 4.37 -32.14 28.37
N ARG A 335 5.21 -33.07 28.84
CA ARG A 335 5.62 -33.14 30.25
C ARG A 335 6.28 -31.87 30.77
N ASP A 336 7.16 -31.28 29.97
CA ASP A 336 7.86 -30.02 30.28
C ASP A 336 6.95 -28.79 30.16
N ARG A 337 5.72 -28.99 29.68
CA ARG A 337 4.64 -28.02 29.54
C ARG A 337 4.91 -26.92 28.51
N ARG A 338 5.72 -27.23 27.49
CA ARG A 338 6.18 -26.27 26.48
C ARG A 338 5.53 -26.42 25.11
N GLU A 339 4.95 -27.58 24.81
CA GLU A 339 4.40 -27.91 23.49
C GLU A 339 3.18 -28.82 23.63
N ILE A 340 2.42 -29.00 22.55
CA ILE A 340 1.34 -29.99 22.50
C ILE A 340 1.95 -31.40 22.60
N SER A 341 1.32 -32.31 23.34
CA SER A 341 1.88 -33.66 23.50
C SER A 341 1.88 -34.43 22.17
N GLY A 342 2.98 -35.16 21.91
CA GLY A 342 3.10 -35.97 20.70
C GLY A 342 2.00 -37.02 20.59
N GLU A 343 1.57 -37.63 21.70
CA GLU A 343 0.48 -38.61 21.69
C GLU A 343 -0.86 -37.98 21.31
N PHE A 344 -1.15 -36.76 21.77
CA PHE A 344 -2.38 -36.07 21.41
C PHE A 344 -2.38 -35.59 19.95
N ALA A 345 -1.23 -35.10 19.46
CA ALA A 345 -1.05 -34.72 18.07
C ALA A 345 -1.20 -35.94 17.13
N SER A 346 -0.58 -37.08 17.44
CA SER A 346 -0.69 -38.28 16.61
C SER A 346 -2.12 -38.84 16.53
N VAL A 347 -2.96 -38.65 17.55
CA VAL A 347 -4.38 -39.03 17.44
C VAL A 347 -5.08 -38.23 16.33
N LEU A 348 -4.68 -36.97 16.07
CA LEU A 348 -5.24 -36.16 14.99
C LEU A 348 -4.91 -36.78 13.62
N ASP A 349 -3.65 -37.19 13.44
CA ASP A 349 -3.15 -37.74 12.18
C ASP A 349 -3.75 -39.11 11.84
N TYR A 350 -3.93 -39.97 12.84
CA TYR A 350 -4.32 -41.37 12.62
C TYR A 350 -5.79 -41.67 12.99
N ARG A 351 -6.43 -40.86 13.85
CA ARG A 351 -7.82 -41.03 14.30
C ARG A 351 -8.57 -39.70 14.49
N PRO A 352 -8.71 -38.91 13.40
CA PRO A 352 -9.40 -37.62 13.47
C PRO A 352 -10.85 -37.74 13.96
N ASP A 353 -11.53 -38.86 13.71
CA ASP A 353 -12.91 -39.13 14.17
C ASP A 353 -13.08 -39.16 15.69
N LYS A 354 -12.00 -39.49 16.43
CA LYS A 354 -11.98 -39.52 17.90
C LYS A 354 -11.38 -38.27 18.52
N TRP A 355 -10.70 -37.44 17.74
CA TRP A 355 -9.87 -36.37 18.27
C TRP A 355 -10.68 -35.29 18.99
N LEU A 356 -11.79 -34.80 18.41
CA LEU A 356 -12.65 -33.79 19.06
C LEU A 356 -13.22 -34.29 20.40
N GLY A 357 -13.59 -35.57 20.46
CA GLY A 357 -14.04 -36.22 21.67
C GLY A 357 -12.93 -36.39 22.72
N LEU A 358 -11.71 -36.73 22.28
CA LEU A 358 -10.53 -36.76 23.15
C LEU A 358 -10.24 -35.36 23.70
N PHE A 359 -10.30 -34.34 22.85
CA PHE A 359 -9.99 -32.97 23.23
C PHE A 359 -10.94 -32.48 24.32
N GLU A 360 -12.25 -32.68 24.13
CA GLU A 360 -13.27 -32.39 25.14
C GLU A 360 -13.02 -33.17 26.44
N TYR A 361 -12.77 -34.47 26.35
CA TYR A 361 -12.48 -35.32 27.52
C TYR A 361 -11.26 -34.84 28.33
N LEU A 362 -10.17 -34.45 27.66
CA LEU A 362 -8.97 -33.97 28.33
C LEU A 362 -9.12 -32.53 28.85
N TRP A 363 -9.84 -31.68 28.13
CA TRP A 363 -10.02 -30.27 28.47
C TRP A 363 -10.66 -30.09 29.85
N GLN A 364 -11.66 -30.92 30.18
CA GLN A 364 -12.32 -30.95 31.50
C GLN A 364 -11.35 -31.12 32.69
N HIS A 365 -10.14 -31.63 32.44
CA HIS A 365 -9.16 -31.92 33.49
C HIS A 365 -7.91 -31.06 33.39
N GLU A 366 -7.55 -30.59 32.20
CA GLU A 366 -6.29 -29.89 31.93
C GLU A 366 -6.47 -28.40 31.61
N GLU A 367 -7.69 -27.86 31.49
CA GLU A 367 -7.95 -26.43 31.22
C GLU A 367 -7.13 -25.50 32.13
N SER A 368 -7.04 -25.81 33.43
CA SER A 368 -6.30 -25.01 34.40
C SER A 368 -4.80 -24.86 34.09
N LEU A 369 -4.23 -25.78 33.29
CA LEU A 369 -2.83 -25.74 32.86
C LEU A 369 -2.56 -24.69 31.77
N PHE A 370 -3.62 -24.19 31.13
CA PHE A 370 -3.55 -23.21 30.04
C PHE A 370 -3.74 -21.77 30.50
N LYS A 371 -3.98 -21.49 31.80
CA LYS A 371 -4.27 -20.14 32.32
C LYS A 371 -3.31 -19.07 31.83
N ASP A 372 -2.01 -19.35 31.86
CA ASP A 372 -0.95 -18.40 31.49
C ASP A 372 -0.19 -18.80 30.20
N LYS A 373 -0.75 -19.71 29.39
CA LYS A 373 -0.08 -20.27 28.20
C LYS A 373 -0.83 -19.92 26.92
N HIS A 374 -0.80 -18.63 26.56
CA HIS A 374 -1.44 -18.14 25.34
C HIS A 374 -0.89 -18.80 24.07
N HIS A 375 0.43 -18.95 23.97
CA HIS A 375 1.08 -19.57 22.80
C HIS A 375 0.55 -20.98 22.49
N LEU A 376 0.34 -21.83 23.51
CA LEU A 376 -0.20 -23.18 23.29
C LEU A 376 -1.68 -23.19 22.90
N ARG A 377 -2.44 -22.18 23.33
CA ARG A 377 -3.83 -22.04 22.87
C ARG A 377 -3.86 -21.68 21.39
N GLU A 378 -3.01 -20.75 20.98
CA GLU A 378 -2.84 -20.39 19.57
C GLU A 378 -2.32 -21.55 18.72
N GLU A 379 -1.38 -22.34 19.24
CA GLU A 379 -0.90 -23.56 18.59
C GLU A 379 -2.02 -24.59 18.38
N LEU A 380 -2.83 -24.85 19.43
CA LEU A 380 -3.99 -25.75 19.35
C LEU A 380 -5.06 -25.23 18.36
N SER A 381 -5.32 -23.93 18.38
CA SER A 381 -6.21 -23.25 17.44
C SER A 381 -5.71 -23.30 16.00
N GLY A 382 -4.41 -23.35 15.80
CA GLY A 382 -3.74 -23.49 14.51
C GLY A 382 -3.60 -24.93 14.02
N LEU A 383 -4.15 -25.93 14.70
CA LEU A 383 -4.10 -27.31 14.23
C LEU A 383 -5.00 -27.53 13.00
N PRO A 384 -4.60 -28.38 12.04
CA PRO A 384 -5.43 -28.72 10.89
C PRO A 384 -6.74 -29.38 11.32
N ALA A 385 -7.86 -28.90 10.77
CA ALA A 385 -9.21 -29.34 11.12
C ALA A 385 -10.02 -29.90 9.94
N TYR A 386 -9.45 -29.98 8.74
CA TYR A 386 -10.16 -30.47 7.54
C TYR A 386 -10.72 -31.90 7.73
N ALA A 387 -9.96 -32.79 8.38
CA ALA A 387 -10.39 -34.14 8.74
C ALA A 387 -11.34 -34.21 9.94
N LEU A 388 -11.48 -33.10 10.67
CA LEU A 388 -12.37 -32.95 11.83
C LEU A 388 -13.76 -32.44 11.44
N CYS A 389 -13.94 -32.00 10.20
CA CYS A 389 -15.22 -31.54 9.66
C CYS A 389 -16.14 -32.69 9.20
N LYS A 390 -17.44 -32.41 9.04
CA LYS A 390 -18.40 -33.38 8.51
C LYS A 390 -19.19 -32.83 7.29
N PRO A 391 -19.00 -33.40 6.09
CA PRO A 391 -17.97 -34.38 5.74
C PRO A 391 -16.53 -33.81 5.88
N PRO A 392 -15.49 -34.65 5.89
CA PRO A 392 -14.11 -34.17 5.82
C PRO A 392 -13.92 -33.29 4.58
N LEU A 393 -13.22 -32.17 4.75
CA LEU A 393 -12.97 -31.23 3.66
C LEU A 393 -11.76 -31.63 2.83
N GLU A 394 -11.85 -31.41 1.52
CA GLU A 394 -10.70 -31.55 0.60
C GLU A 394 -9.73 -30.37 0.73
N ILE A 395 -10.23 -29.20 1.09
CA ILE A 395 -9.45 -27.97 1.28
C ILE A 395 -8.98 -27.90 2.74
N SER A 396 -7.70 -27.54 2.93
CA SER A 396 -7.15 -27.33 4.27
C SER A 396 -7.89 -26.23 5.03
N CYS A 397 -8.26 -26.51 6.27
CA CYS A 397 -8.72 -25.52 7.24
C CYS A 397 -8.06 -25.78 8.60
N TYR A 398 -8.02 -24.76 9.44
CA TYR A 398 -7.53 -24.85 10.81
C TYR A 398 -8.69 -24.84 11.80
N LEU A 399 -8.44 -25.27 13.04
CA LEU A 399 -9.47 -25.32 14.08
C LEU A 399 -10.11 -23.94 14.30
N LYS A 400 -9.32 -22.87 14.35
CA LYS A 400 -9.82 -21.48 14.47
C LYS A 400 -10.69 -20.99 13.33
N ASP A 401 -10.63 -21.64 12.17
CA ASP A 401 -11.41 -21.30 10.98
C ASP A 401 -12.65 -22.19 10.79
N SER A 402 -12.87 -23.11 11.75
CA SER A 402 -14.01 -24.03 11.76
C SER A 402 -15.20 -23.46 12.53
N TYR A 403 -16.36 -24.07 12.31
CA TYR A 403 -17.63 -23.66 12.91
C TYR A 403 -18.26 -24.77 13.74
N LEU A 404 -18.90 -24.38 14.84
CA LEU A 404 -19.83 -25.26 15.54
C LEU A 404 -21.02 -25.58 14.62
N PRO A 405 -21.46 -26.85 14.51
CA PRO A 405 -22.57 -27.28 13.67
C PRO A 405 -23.95 -26.90 14.24
N LEU A 406 -24.17 -25.61 14.52
CA LEU A 406 -25.41 -25.10 15.08
C LEU A 406 -26.54 -25.11 14.03
N PRO A 407 -27.80 -25.42 14.40
CA PRO A 407 -28.89 -25.57 13.43
C PRO A 407 -29.13 -24.32 12.56
N HIS A 408 -29.04 -23.12 13.15
CA HIS A 408 -29.25 -21.87 12.41
C HIS A 408 -28.14 -21.60 11.40
N LEU A 409 -26.87 -21.88 11.72
CA LEU A 409 -25.74 -21.75 10.78
C LEU A 409 -25.86 -22.76 9.64
N GLN A 410 -26.19 -24.02 9.95
CA GLN A 410 -26.42 -25.04 8.92
C GLN A 410 -27.57 -24.66 7.98
N GLN A 411 -28.63 -24.05 8.51
CA GLN A 411 -29.74 -23.56 7.69
C GLN A 411 -29.31 -22.43 6.75
N GLN A 412 -28.49 -21.48 7.22
CA GLN A 412 -27.92 -20.42 6.37
C GLN A 412 -26.99 -20.99 5.28
N CYS A 413 -26.09 -21.91 5.62
CA CYS A 413 -25.25 -22.58 4.62
C CYS A 413 -26.09 -23.33 3.58
N ARG A 414 -27.14 -24.05 3.98
CA ARG A 414 -28.04 -24.72 3.02
C ARG A 414 -28.78 -23.73 2.12
N ARG A 415 -29.18 -22.57 2.66
CA ARG A 415 -29.87 -21.51 1.89
C ARG A 415 -28.99 -20.96 0.77
N PHE A 416 -27.71 -20.70 1.05
CA PHE A 416 -26.84 -19.99 0.12
C PHE A 416 -25.89 -20.90 -0.69
N MET A 417 -25.47 -22.04 -0.14
CA MET A 417 -24.57 -22.98 -0.84
C MET A 417 -25.32 -24.16 -1.45
N GLY A 418 -26.58 -24.41 -1.09
CA GLY A 418 -27.34 -25.56 -1.58
C GLY A 418 -26.61 -26.89 -1.36
N ASN A 419 -26.34 -27.61 -2.45
CA ASN A 419 -25.63 -28.90 -2.43
C ASN A 419 -24.15 -28.77 -2.01
N ASP A 420 -23.55 -27.59 -2.15
CA ASP A 420 -22.15 -27.33 -1.80
C ASP A 420 -21.96 -27.00 -0.33
N SER A 421 -23.05 -26.97 0.45
CA SER A 421 -23.01 -26.80 1.92
C SER A 421 -22.17 -27.87 2.63
N THR A 422 -21.86 -28.97 1.95
CA THR A 422 -20.95 -30.02 2.42
C THR A 422 -19.48 -29.59 2.45
N HIS A 423 -19.11 -28.52 1.75
CA HIS A 423 -17.75 -27.96 1.72
C HIS A 423 -17.50 -26.88 2.79
N PHE A 424 -18.50 -26.57 3.62
CA PHE A 424 -18.35 -25.59 4.71
C PHE A 424 -17.73 -26.23 5.96
N PRO A 425 -16.81 -25.57 6.68
CA PRO A 425 -16.01 -26.18 7.76
C PRO A 425 -16.76 -26.37 9.09
N PHE A 426 -17.91 -27.06 9.06
CA PHE A 426 -18.60 -27.50 10.27
C PHE A 426 -17.89 -28.69 10.93
N LEU A 427 -17.54 -28.57 12.20
CA LEU A 427 -16.93 -29.66 12.97
C LEU A 427 -17.87 -30.85 13.13
N SER A 428 -17.30 -32.06 13.08
CA SER A 428 -18.00 -33.34 13.27
C SER A 428 -18.28 -33.62 14.75
N LEU A 429 -19.21 -32.88 15.34
CA LEU A 429 -19.63 -33.03 16.74
C LEU A 429 -20.95 -33.83 16.83
N GLY A 430 -21.03 -34.80 17.74
CA GLY A 430 -22.21 -35.67 17.89
C GLY A 430 -23.31 -35.08 18.79
N GLY A 431 -24.59 -35.25 18.39
CA GLY A 431 -25.80 -34.97 19.18
C GLY A 431 -26.47 -33.64 18.85
N THR A 432 -27.70 -33.66 18.32
CA THR A 432 -28.42 -32.48 17.81
C THR A 432 -29.92 -32.52 18.13
N GLU A 433 -30.29 -32.52 19.41
CA GLU A 433 -31.69 -32.21 19.80
C GLU A 433 -31.79 -31.16 20.90
N ASP A 434 -30.80 -31.08 21.80
CA ASP A 434 -30.72 -30.06 22.86
C ASP A 434 -29.52 -29.13 22.62
N GLU A 435 -29.80 -27.89 22.18
CA GLU A 435 -28.78 -26.86 21.89
C GLU A 435 -28.07 -26.37 23.17
N GLU A 436 -28.75 -26.33 24.31
CA GLU A 436 -28.17 -25.89 25.59
C GLU A 436 -27.16 -26.92 26.10
N ALA A 437 -27.50 -28.20 26.04
CA ALA A 437 -26.58 -29.29 26.35
C ALA A 437 -25.39 -29.34 25.37
N PHE A 438 -25.64 -29.10 24.08
CA PHE A 438 -24.60 -29.05 23.05
C PHE A 438 -23.59 -27.92 23.32
N LEU A 439 -24.07 -26.70 23.57
CA LEU A 439 -23.22 -25.56 23.89
C LEU A 439 -22.49 -25.75 25.21
N THR A 440 -23.15 -26.28 26.25
CA THR A 440 -22.48 -26.57 27.53
C THR A 440 -21.26 -27.48 27.35
N LYS A 441 -21.33 -28.43 26.41
CA LYS A 441 -20.23 -29.35 26.11
C LYS A 441 -19.15 -28.73 25.22
N TRP A 442 -19.51 -27.96 24.19
CA TRP A 442 -18.57 -27.55 23.13
C TRP A 442 -18.20 -26.06 23.11
N LEU A 443 -18.81 -25.22 23.96
CA LEU A 443 -18.56 -23.77 24.00
C LEU A 443 -17.11 -23.41 24.33
N PHE A 444 -16.35 -24.32 24.95
CA PHE A 444 -14.92 -24.11 25.19
C PHE A 444 -14.13 -23.94 23.88
N LEU A 445 -14.54 -24.61 22.80
CA LEU A 445 -13.91 -24.47 21.47
C LEU A 445 -14.01 -23.03 20.96
N HIS A 446 -15.18 -22.40 21.16
CA HIS A 446 -15.38 -21.01 20.79
C HIS A 446 -14.62 -20.07 21.72
N THR A 447 -14.80 -20.21 23.03
CA THR A 447 -14.27 -19.26 24.02
C THR A 447 -12.76 -19.34 24.25
N LYS A 448 -12.11 -20.47 23.89
CA LYS A 448 -10.68 -20.71 24.13
C LYS A 448 -9.88 -20.97 22.87
N PHE A 449 -10.52 -21.36 21.76
CA PHE A 449 -9.85 -21.81 20.54
C PHE A 449 -10.35 -21.16 19.26
N HIS A 450 -11.14 -20.10 19.38
CA HIS A 450 -11.63 -19.27 18.26
C HIS A 450 -12.54 -20.01 17.25
N VAL A 451 -13.02 -21.22 17.58
CA VAL A 451 -14.04 -21.90 16.75
C VAL A 451 -15.29 -21.04 16.69
N ARG A 452 -15.77 -20.76 15.48
CA ARG A 452 -16.82 -19.78 15.27
C ARG A 452 -18.21 -20.36 15.53
N LYS A 453 -19.14 -19.51 15.97
CA LYS A 453 -20.52 -19.90 16.29
C LYS A 453 -21.58 -18.88 15.87
N GLU A 454 -21.17 -17.74 15.33
CA GLU A 454 -22.06 -16.62 15.00
C GLU A 454 -22.34 -16.57 13.50
N ASP A 455 -23.51 -16.04 13.12
CA ASP A 455 -23.92 -15.78 11.73
C ASP A 455 -23.50 -14.36 11.28
N ASP A 456 -22.26 -14.00 11.58
CA ASP A 456 -21.71 -12.66 11.37
C ASP A 456 -21.18 -12.41 9.94
N THR A 457 -20.61 -11.23 9.72
CA THR A 457 -19.98 -10.87 8.44
C THR A 457 -18.92 -11.89 8.02
N ARG A 458 -18.13 -12.42 8.96
CA ARG A 458 -17.06 -13.38 8.65
C ARG A 458 -17.62 -14.72 8.18
N PHE A 459 -18.71 -15.19 8.78
CA PHE A 459 -19.43 -16.39 8.32
C PHE A 459 -19.87 -16.29 6.85
N LEU A 460 -20.40 -15.13 6.43
CA LEU A 460 -20.80 -14.92 5.04
C LEU A 460 -19.60 -14.81 4.08
N LEU A 461 -18.50 -14.18 4.51
CA LEU A 461 -17.25 -14.09 3.74
C LEU A 461 -16.61 -15.46 3.52
N ASP A 462 -16.53 -16.29 4.57
CA ASP A 462 -16.00 -17.65 4.45
C ASP A 462 -16.90 -18.48 3.52
N MET A 463 -18.22 -18.27 3.55
CA MET A 463 -19.16 -18.94 2.65
C MET A 463 -18.94 -18.52 1.19
N LEU A 464 -18.77 -17.22 0.94
CA LEU A 464 -18.45 -16.67 -0.38
C LEU A 464 -17.15 -17.27 -0.94
N LEU A 465 -16.09 -17.32 -0.13
CA LEU A 465 -14.80 -17.91 -0.51
C LEU A 465 -14.92 -19.42 -0.82
N ARG A 466 -15.81 -20.15 -0.14
CA ARG A 466 -16.02 -21.59 -0.44
C ARG A 466 -16.76 -21.78 -1.76
N ILE A 467 -17.77 -20.95 -2.02
CA ILE A 467 -18.51 -20.99 -3.28
C ILE A 467 -17.56 -20.68 -4.46
N SER A 468 -16.69 -19.68 -4.32
CA SER A 468 -15.75 -19.31 -5.39
C SER A 468 -14.72 -20.39 -5.71
N ASN A 469 -14.32 -21.20 -4.73
CA ASN A 469 -13.32 -22.26 -4.90
C ASN A 469 -13.86 -23.59 -5.43
N VAL A 470 -15.17 -23.84 -5.32
CA VAL A 470 -15.79 -25.14 -5.67
C VAL A 470 -16.50 -25.09 -7.02
N ASP A 471 -17.04 -23.94 -7.41
CA ASP A 471 -17.94 -23.85 -8.56
C ASP A 471 -17.21 -23.83 -9.92
N SER A 472 -17.62 -24.72 -10.82
CA SER A 472 -17.30 -24.65 -12.25
C SER A 472 -18.09 -23.54 -12.95
N ALA A 473 -17.52 -22.89 -13.97
CA ALA A 473 -18.13 -21.76 -14.71
C ALA A 473 -19.58 -22.00 -15.17
N SER A 474 -19.94 -23.23 -15.57
CA SER A 474 -21.31 -23.56 -16.03
C SER A 474 -22.38 -23.57 -14.92
N ALA A 475 -22.01 -23.77 -13.65
CA ALA A 475 -22.94 -23.74 -12.51
C ALA A 475 -23.13 -22.33 -11.93
N LEU A 476 -22.28 -21.38 -12.37
CA LEU A 476 -22.18 -20.04 -11.80
C LEU A 476 -23.31 -19.12 -12.25
N ALA A 477 -23.79 -19.30 -13.49
CA ALA A 477 -24.92 -18.54 -14.04
C ALA A 477 -26.21 -18.74 -13.22
N ASP A 478 -26.49 -19.98 -12.81
CA ASP A 478 -27.67 -20.33 -12.00
C ASP A 478 -27.59 -19.82 -10.55
N LYS A 479 -26.38 -19.51 -10.07
CA LYS A 479 -26.12 -19.03 -8.70
C LYS A 479 -25.94 -17.52 -8.59
N CYS A 480 -26.00 -16.79 -9.71
CA CYS A 480 -25.79 -15.35 -9.73
C CYS A 480 -26.70 -14.61 -8.72
N GLN A 481 -27.97 -15.01 -8.65
CA GLN A 481 -28.91 -14.41 -7.69
C GLN A 481 -28.52 -14.68 -6.24
N THR A 482 -28.11 -15.91 -5.94
CA THR A 482 -27.69 -16.31 -4.59
C THR A 482 -26.43 -15.57 -4.15
N ILE A 483 -25.47 -15.37 -5.05
CA ILE A 483 -24.23 -14.62 -4.76
C ILE A 483 -24.51 -13.13 -4.53
N MET A 484 -25.40 -12.53 -5.33
CA MET A 484 -25.87 -11.16 -5.07
C MET A 484 -26.56 -11.04 -3.70
N ASP A 485 -27.36 -12.03 -3.31
CA ASP A 485 -27.98 -12.07 -1.98
C ASP A 485 -26.93 -12.21 -0.86
N ILE A 486 -25.81 -12.90 -1.10
CA ILE A 486 -24.68 -12.97 -0.15
C ILE A 486 -24.02 -11.61 -0.01
N TYR A 487 -23.71 -10.89 -1.10
CA TYR A 487 -23.17 -9.52 -1.01
C TYR A 487 -24.10 -8.60 -0.22
N GLY A 488 -25.41 -8.67 -0.50
CA GLY A 488 -26.41 -7.92 0.24
C GLY A 488 -26.51 -8.31 1.71
N ALA A 489 -26.37 -9.59 2.04
CA ALA A 489 -26.32 -10.07 3.42
C ALA A 489 -25.05 -9.63 4.14
N ILE A 490 -23.89 -9.64 3.48
CA ILE A 490 -22.61 -9.13 4.00
C ILE A 490 -22.78 -7.66 4.35
N GLU A 491 -23.31 -6.86 3.43
CA GLU A 491 -23.55 -5.44 3.63
C GLU A 491 -24.53 -5.19 4.78
N THR A 492 -25.61 -5.97 4.87
CA THR A 492 -26.59 -5.86 5.96
C THR A 492 -25.97 -6.20 7.32
N LYS A 493 -25.20 -7.29 7.40
CA LYS A 493 -24.51 -7.72 8.63
C LYS A 493 -23.39 -6.75 9.02
N PHE A 494 -22.67 -6.20 8.05
CA PHE A 494 -21.68 -5.16 8.28
C PHE A 494 -22.29 -3.90 8.89
N GLN A 495 -23.43 -3.42 8.38
CA GLN A 495 -24.12 -2.27 8.97
C GLN A 495 -24.63 -2.54 10.39
N ALA A 496 -25.06 -3.77 10.66
CA ALA A 496 -25.54 -4.21 11.97
C ALA A 496 -24.42 -4.65 12.94
N ALA A 497 -23.17 -4.72 12.50
CA ALA A 497 -22.05 -5.22 13.30
C ALA A 497 -21.80 -4.33 14.51
N THR A 498 -21.64 -4.95 15.68
CA THR A 498 -21.27 -4.24 16.92
C THR A 498 -19.84 -3.70 16.85
N ASP A 499 -18.92 -4.49 16.27
CA ASP A 499 -17.57 -4.07 15.93
C ASP A 499 -17.45 -3.88 14.41
N ARG A 500 -17.73 -2.64 13.96
CA ARG A 500 -17.65 -2.30 12.54
C ARG A 500 -16.22 -2.31 12.00
N GLN A 501 -15.21 -2.06 12.84
CA GLN A 501 -13.83 -2.03 12.36
C GLN A 501 -13.35 -3.44 12.06
N ALA A 502 -13.56 -4.40 12.98
CA ALA A 502 -13.20 -5.79 12.73
C ALA A 502 -13.96 -6.39 11.53
N ALA A 503 -15.25 -6.05 11.37
CA ALA A 503 -16.02 -6.49 10.21
C ALA A 503 -15.49 -5.88 8.89
N LYS A 504 -15.08 -4.61 8.93
CA LYS A 504 -14.46 -3.94 7.79
C LYS A 504 -13.11 -4.55 7.43
N ASP A 505 -12.24 -4.77 8.42
CA ASP A 505 -10.92 -5.38 8.23
C ASP A 505 -11.06 -6.79 7.62
N ALA A 506 -12.05 -7.58 8.07
CA ALA A 506 -12.32 -8.89 7.50
C ALA A 506 -12.78 -8.84 6.04
N ILE A 507 -13.59 -7.84 5.67
CA ILE A 507 -14.02 -7.60 4.28
C ILE A 507 -12.82 -7.16 3.43
N GLU A 508 -12.07 -6.15 3.87
CA GLU A 508 -10.91 -5.62 3.14
C GLU A 508 -9.84 -6.71 2.95
N HIS A 509 -9.58 -7.53 3.98
CA HIS A 509 -8.63 -8.63 3.89
C HIS A 509 -8.99 -9.64 2.77
N LEU A 510 -10.24 -10.08 2.68
CA LEU A 510 -10.66 -11.06 1.66
C LEU A 510 -10.64 -10.46 0.23
N PHE A 511 -11.10 -9.22 0.06
CA PHE A 511 -11.28 -8.65 -1.28
C PHE A 511 -10.01 -7.98 -1.83
N TRP A 512 -9.12 -7.49 -0.96
CA TRP A 512 -7.94 -6.71 -1.37
C TRP A 512 -6.60 -7.35 -0.99
N GLU A 513 -6.50 -8.10 0.10
CA GLU A 513 -5.20 -8.62 0.58
C GLU A 513 -4.91 -10.07 0.16
N THR A 514 -5.93 -10.91 -0.02
CA THR A 514 -5.72 -12.35 -0.30
C THR A 514 -5.61 -12.70 -1.80
N GLU A 515 -5.76 -11.72 -2.71
CA GLU A 515 -5.84 -11.91 -4.17
C GLU A 515 -6.90 -12.94 -4.64
N GLU A 516 -7.87 -13.26 -3.78
CA GLU A 516 -8.89 -14.28 -4.04
C GLU A 516 -9.94 -13.74 -5.03
N ALA A 517 -10.29 -14.54 -6.02
CA ALA A 517 -11.33 -14.20 -7.00
C ALA A 517 -12.73 -14.43 -6.40
N VAL A 518 -13.24 -13.44 -5.67
CA VAL A 518 -14.52 -13.51 -4.93
C VAL A 518 -15.58 -12.53 -5.42
N ILE A 519 -15.33 -11.83 -6.53
CA ILE A 519 -16.35 -11.01 -7.22
C ILE A 519 -16.87 -11.77 -8.42
N LEU A 520 -18.18 -11.97 -8.48
CA LEU A 520 -18.84 -12.62 -9.60
C LEU A 520 -19.03 -11.63 -10.76
N ILE A 521 -18.69 -12.04 -11.97
CA ILE A 521 -19.06 -11.38 -13.21
C ILE A 521 -20.21 -12.18 -13.85
N PRO A 522 -21.43 -11.62 -13.90
CA PRO A 522 -22.56 -12.28 -14.55
C PRO A 522 -22.32 -12.54 -16.04
N SER A 523 -22.92 -13.59 -16.60
CA SER A 523 -22.81 -13.92 -18.02
C SER A 523 -23.33 -12.77 -18.91
N ARG A 524 -22.56 -12.41 -19.95
CA ARG A 524 -22.93 -11.35 -20.92
C ARG A 524 -22.87 -11.90 -22.35
N GLY A 525 -24.03 -12.05 -22.98
CA GLY A 525 -24.13 -12.57 -24.35
C GLY A 525 -23.55 -13.98 -24.47
N ALA A 526 -22.45 -14.12 -25.22
CA ALA A 526 -21.72 -15.39 -25.40
C ALA A 526 -20.65 -15.67 -24.33
N SER A 527 -20.38 -14.72 -23.43
CA SER A 527 -19.37 -14.88 -22.37
C SER A 527 -19.98 -15.54 -21.13
N GLU A 528 -19.34 -16.60 -20.65
CA GLU A 528 -19.73 -17.32 -19.43
C GLU A 528 -19.47 -16.48 -18.16
N ALA A 529 -20.23 -16.75 -17.09
CA ALA A 529 -20.01 -16.15 -15.79
C ALA A 529 -18.66 -16.58 -15.21
N ALA A 530 -17.96 -15.64 -14.58
CA ALA A 530 -16.60 -15.87 -14.08
C ALA A 530 -16.37 -15.18 -12.73
N TRP A 531 -15.44 -15.71 -11.95
CA TRP A 531 -14.92 -15.03 -10.76
C TRP A 531 -13.77 -14.09 -11.12
N THR A 532 -13.69 -12.96 -10.43
CA THR A 532 -12.60 -11.97 -10.59
C THR A 532 -12.23 -11.35 -9.24
N VAL A 533 -11.11 -10.62 -9.25
CA VAL A 533 -10.56 -9.91 -8.08
C VAL A 533 -11.02 -8.45 -8.07
N ALA A 534 -11.02 -7.82 -6.88
CA ALA A 534 -11.47 -6.43 -6.73
C ALA A 534 -10.68 -5.42 -7.57
N SER A 535 -9.37 -5.64 -7.75
CA SER A 535 -8.51 -4.75 -8.54
C SER A 535 -8.89 -4.69 -10.04
N SER A 536 -9.53 -5.75 -10.55
CA SER A 536 -9.97 -5.85 -11.95
C SER A 536 -11.37 -5.26 -12.19
N CYS A 537 -11.97 -4.64 -11.17
CA CYS A 537 -13.34 -4.14 -11.20
C CYS A 537 -13.38 -2.62 -11.02
N ARG A 538 -14.33 -1.97 -11.69
CA ARG A 538 -14.72 -0.58 -11.41
C ARG A 538 -16.23 -0.52 -11.24
N TRP A 539 -16.72 0.36 -10.36
CA TRP A 539 -18.17 0.48 -10.18
C TRP A 539 -18.80 1.05 -11.46
N LYS A 540 -18.42 2.27 -11.85
CA LYS A 540 -18.73 2.85 -13.17
C LYS A 540 -17.56 2.75 -14.13
N ALA A 541 -17.75 2.04 -15.23
CA ALA A 541 -16.82 1.97 -16.35
C ALA A 541 -17.59 1.73 -17.66
N SER A 542 -16.94 1.98 -18.81
CA SER A 542 -17.56 1.76 -20.12
C SER A 542 -17.79 0.27 -20.39
N PRO A 543 -18.92 -0.13 -21.01
CA PRO A 543 -19.18 -1.52 -21.41
C PRO A 543 -18.13 -2.13 -22.33
N ASP A 544 -17.37 -1.28 -23.03
CA ASP A 544 -16.47 -1.69 -24.11
C ASP A 544 -15.04 -1.95 -23.63
N MET A 545 -14.77 -1.73 -22.34
CA MET A 545 -13.48 -2.03 -21.72
C MET A 545 -13.18 -3.54 -21.72
N VAL A 546 -11.92 -3.86 -21.98
CA VAL A 546 -11.36 -5.22 -22.12
C VAL A 546 -10.42 -5.55 -20.95
N SER A 547 -9.86 -4.55 -20.27
CA SER A 547 -8.96 -4.72 -19.12
C SER A 547 -9.68 -4.78 -17.78
N LEU A 548 -10.84 -4.14 -17.64
CA LEU A 548 -11.57 -3.99 -16.38
C LEU A 548 -13.06 -4.31 -16.54
N PHE A 549 -13.69 -4.78 -15.46
CA PHE A 549 -15.11 -5.13 -15.45
C PHE A 549 -16.00 -3.99 -14.88
N PRO A 550 -17.00 -3.49 -15.65
CA PRO A 550 -17.93 -2.45 -15.19
C PRO A 550 -19.08 -3.04 -14.35
N LEU A 551 -18.92 -3.06 -13.02
CA LEU A 551 -19.84 -3.79 -12.14
C LEU A 551 -21.28 -3.23 -12.15
N GLU A 552 -21.47 -1.91 -12.14
CA GLU A 552 -22.81 -1.29 -12.10
C GLU A 552 -23.67 -1.78 -13.28
N GLN A 553 -23.12 -1.76 -14.49
CA GLN A 553 -23.81 -2.18 -15.70
C GLN A 553 -24.01 -3.70 -15.77
N LEU A 554 -23.04 -4.48 -15.28
CA LEU A 554 -23.13 -5.94 -15.30
C LEU A 554 -24.22 -6.43 -14.34
N TYR A 555 -24.28 -5.88 -13.13
CA TYR A 555 -25.31 -6.25 -12.16
C TYR A 555 -26.68 -5.66 -12.48
N SER A 556 -26.76 -4.47 -13.12
CA SER A 556 -28.06 -3.88 -13.51
C SER A 556 -28.83 -4.71 -14.53
N GLN A 557 -28.16 -5.63 -15.24
CA GLN A 557 -28.81 -6.54 -16.20
C GLN A 557 -29.51 -7.72 -15.52
N VAL A 558 -29.15 -8.04 -14.28
CA VAL A 558 -29.60 -9.26 -13.58
C VAL A 558 -30.31 -8.96 -12.26
N GLY A 559 -29.95 -7.87 -11.57
CA GLY A 559 -30.52 -7.48 -10.28
C GLY A 559 -31.72 -6.53 -10.36
N SER A 560 -32.57 -6.53 -9.33
CA SER A 560 -33.65 -5.56 -9.17
C SER A 560 -33.14 -4.18 -8.70
N GLU A 561 -33.94 -3.12 -8.82
CA GLU A 561 -33.58 -1.77 -8.35
C GLU A 561 -33.18 -1.74 -6.86
N ASP A 562 -33.93 -2.44 -5.99
CA ASP A 562 -33.62 -2.53 -4.56
C ASP A 562 -32.28 -3.22 -4.30
N GLN A 563 -31.96 -4.27 -5.07
CA GLN A 563 -30.67 -4.96 -4.97
C GLN A 563 -29.54 -4.09 -5.47
N MET A 564 -29.73 -3.32 -6.53
CA MET A 564 -28.74 -2.39 -7.05
C MET A 564 -28.38 -1.29 -6.04
N MET A 565 -29.32 -0.81 -5.23
CA MET A 565 -29.01 0.12 -4.13
C MET A 565 -28.07 -0.50 -3.10
N ILE A 566 -28.31 -1.77 -2.72
CA ILE A 566 -27.49 -2.48 -1.74
C ILE A 566 -26.11 -2.81 -2.33
N LEU A 567 -26.05 -3.32 -3.55
CA LEU A 567 -24.81 -3.64 -4.25
C LEU A 567 -23.97 -2.39 -4.51
N SER A 568 -24.59 -1.27 -4.90
CA SER A 568 -23.91 0.02 -5.04
C SER A 568 -23.24 0.43 -3.74
N ARG A 569 -23.96 0.34 -2.61
CA ARG A 569 -23.37 0.65 -1.30
C ARG A 569 -22.24 -0.32 -0.95
N PHE A 570 -22.43 -1.62 -1.15
CA PHE A 570 -21.42 -2.63 -0.86
C PHE A 570 -20.13 -2.41 -1.68
N PHE A 571 -20.22 -2.35 -3.01
CA PHE A 571 -19.05 -2.22 -3.87
C PHE A 571 -18.41 -0.83 -3.81
N SER A 572 -19.19 0.26 -3.89
CA SER A 572 -18.63 1.62 -3.95
C SER A 572 -18.29 2.21 -2.58
N LYS A 573 -19.05 1.92 -1.52
CA LYS A 573 -18.84 2.52 -0.18
C LYS A 573 -18.09 1.59 0.77
N THR A 574 -18.48 0.32 0.83
CA THR A 574 -17.87 -0.64 1.77
C THR A 574 -16.55 -1.16 1.25
N LEU A 575 -16.51 -1.66 0.00
CA LEU A 575 -15.28 -2.15 -0.64
C LEU A 575 -14.41 -1.05 -1.25
N LYS A 576 -14.95 0.15 -1.45
CA LYS A 576 -14.28 1.29 -2.11
C LYS A 576 -13.75 0.92 -3.49
N ILE A 577 -14.53 0.15 -4.25
CA ILE A 577 -14.26 0.00 -5.69
C ILE A 577 -14.60 1.32 -6.35
N ASP A 578 -13.56 2.01 -6.80
CA ASP A 578 -13.68 3.33 -7.43
C ASP A 578 -14.34 3.23 -8.81
N ASP A 579 -14.82 4.39 -9.27
CA ASP A 579 -15.17 4.59 -10.67
C ASP A 579 -13.90 4.66 -11.54
N VAL A 580 -14.05 4.55 -12.86
CA VAL A 580 -12.91 4.49 -13.77
C VAL A 580 -12.03 5.74 -13.65
N SER A 581 -10.73 5.53 -13.48
CA SER A 581 -9.75 6.62 -13.39
C SER A 581 -9.01 6.83 -14.71
N TRP A 582 -8.25 7.94 -14.81
CA TRP A 582 -7.42 8.20 -15.99
C TRP A 582 -6.35 7.12 -16.23
N ARG A 583 -5.79 6.54 -15.16
CA ARG A 583 -4.76 5.48 -15.27
C ARG A 583 -5.34 4.19 -15.83
N ASP A 584 -6.57 3.88 -15.43
CA ASP A 584 -7.30 2.70 -15.91
C ASP A 584 -7.55 2.80 -17.42
N LEU A 585 -8.00 3.97 -17.84
CA LEU A 585 -8.20 4.31 -19.23
C LEU A 585 -6.87 4.23 -20.03
N GLN A 586 -5.75 4.69 -19.49
CA GLN A 586 -4.44 4.57 -20.14
C GLN A 586 -4.03 3.10 -20.33
N GLY A 587 -4.23 2.27 -19.29
CA GLY A 587 -3.99 0.82 -19.37
C GLY A 587 -4.87 0.12 -20.39
N GLU A 588 -6.14 0.54 -20.51
CA GLU A 588 -7.07 0.04 -21.52
C GLU A 588 -6.58 0.31 -22.95
N LEU A 589 -6.16 1.55 -23.26
CA LEU A 589 -5.63 1.89 -24.58
C LEU A 589 -4.36 1.12 -24.93
N ALA A 590 -3.46 0.94 -23.96
CA ALA A 590 -2.26 0.13 -24.17
C ALA A 590 -2.63 -1.32 -24.55
N LYS A 591 -3.64 -1.88 -23.87
CA LYS A 591 -4.14 -3.24 -24.15
C LYS A 591 -4.80 -3.33 -25.53
N LEU A 592 -5.60 -2.33 -25.94
CA LEU A 592 -6.22 -2.28 -27.26
C LEU A 592 -5.19 -2.15 -28.39
N ARG A 593 -4.14 -1.34 -28.20
CA ARG A 593 -3.00 -1.24 -29.11
C ARG A 593 -2.30 -2.59 -29.26
N ASP A 594 -1.98 -3.26 -28.15
CA ASP A 594 -1.27 -4.53 -28.17
C ASP A 594 -2.11 -5.66 -28.81
N GLN A 595 -3.44 -5.51 -28.83
CA GLN A 595 -4.38 -6.41 -29.50
C GLN A 595 -4.63 -6.06 -30.99
N GLY A 596 -4.10 -4.93 -31.49
CA GLY A 596 -4.31 -4.49 -32.87
C GLY A 596 -5.75 -4.07 -33.18
N CYS A 597 -6.41 -3.38 -32.25
CA CYS A 597 -7.77 -2.87 -32.46
C CYS A 597 -7.77 -1.67 -33.41
N ASP A 598 -8.52 -1.78 -34.51
CA ASP A 598 -8.64 -0.74 -35.56
C ASP A 598 -9.96 0.07 -35.47
N ASP A 599 -10.76 -0.14 -34.41
CA ASP A 599 -12.08 0.47 -34.23
C ASP A 599 -11.99 1.84 -33.53
N LEU A 600 -12.11 2.91 -34.33
CA LEU A 600 -12.03 4.32 -33.92
C LEU A 600 -13.05 4.70 -32.83
N ASP A 601 -14.24 4.10 -32.79
CA ASP A 601 -15.26 4.46 -31.79
C ASP A 601 -14.92 3.92 -30.39
N ARG A 602 -14.15 2.84 -30.30
CA ARG A 602 -13.67 2.27 -29.03
C ARG A 602 -12.44 3.01 -28.46
N ILE A 603 -11.73 3.80 -29.28
CA ILE A 603 -10.42 4.41 -28.96
C ILE A 603 -10.54 5.86 -28.45
N ARG A 604 -11.66 6.55 -28.68
CA ARG A 604 -11.88 8.00 -28.47
C ARG A 604 -11.83 8.51 -27.01
N GLY A 605 -11.40 7.71 -26.03
CA GLY A 605 -11.74 7.92 -24.62
C GLY A 605 -10.64 8.28 -23.61
N VAL A 606 -9.40 8.71 -23.95
CA VAL A 606 -8.36 8.92 -22.89
C VAL A 606 -7.24 9.92 -23.23
N ARG A 607 -6.72 10.60 -22.19
CA ARG A 607 -5.55 11.51 -22.16
C ARG A 607 -4.28 10.82 -21.62
N THR A 608 -3.26 10.57 -22.44
CA THR A 608 -1.80 10.64 -22.16
C THR A 608 -1.00 10.05 -23.33
N PHE A 609 -0.24 10.85 -24.09
CA PHE A 609 0.36 10.38 -25.36
C PHE A 609 1.79 10.86 -25.69
N GLU A 610 2.51 11.45 -24.73
CA GLU A 610 3.89 11.89 -24.95
C GLU A 610 4.89 10.73 -25.15
N ASP A 611 4.82 9.68 -24.31
CA ASP A 611 5.83 8.61 -24.34
C ASP A 611 5.45 7.42 -25.25
N ASN A 612 4.15 7.20 -25.47
CA ASN A 612 3.62 6.00 -26.11
C ASN A 612 2.84 6.35 -27.39
N ALA A 613 3.01 5.53 -28.43
CA ALA A 613 2.28 5.69 -29.70
C ALA A 613 0.82 5.27 -29.52
N LEU A 614 -0.02 6.21 -29.08
CA LEU A 614 -1.42 6.01 -28.70
C LEU A 614 -2.40 6.85 -29.55
N ILE A 615 -1.91 7.61 -30.55
CA ILE A 615 -2.74 8.35 -31.51
C ILE A 615 -2.92 7.49 -32.76
N PHE A 616 -4.15 7.17 -33.14
CA PHE A 616 -4.42 6.38 -34.34
C PHE A 616 -4.77 7.29 -35.51
N VAL A 617 -4.05 7.23 -36.63
CA VAL A 617 -4.34 8.07 -37.81
C VAL A 617 -4.29 7.22 -39.07
N VAL A 618 -5.20 7.50 -40.01
CA VAL A 618 -5.21 6.82 -41.32
C VAL A 618 -4.64 7.76 -42.38
N LYS A 619 -3.37 7.53 -42.78
CA LYS A 619 -2.70 8.32 -43.82
C LYS A 619 -2.63 7.54 -45.13
N ASP A 620 -3.12 8.10 -46.23
CA ASP A 620 -3.11 7.50 -47.57
C ASP A 620 -3.69 6.06 -47.63
N GLY A 621 -4.67 5.75 -46.78
CA GLY A 621 -5.29 4.43 -46.68
C GLY A 621 -4.52 3.41 -45.83
N GLN A 622 -3.43 3.81 -45.15
CA GLN A 622 -2.72 2.98 -44.17
C GLN A 622 -2.98 3.49 -42.75
N ALA A 623 -3.50 2.60 -41.90
CA ALA A 623 -3.77 2.89 -40.51
C ALA A 623 -2.53 2.65 -39.64
N GLY A 624 -2.22 3.59 -38.73
CA GLY A 624 -1.02 3.51 -37.89
C GLY A 624 -1.18 4.21 -36.54
N TRP A 625 -0.39 3.76 -35.55
CA TRP A 625 -0.33 4.34 -34.21
C TRP A 625 0.91 5.23 -34.06
N TYR A 626 0.72 6.46 -33.60
CA TYR A 626 1.70 7.54 -33.56
C TYR A 626 1.81 8.17 -32.16
N LYS A 627 2.97 8.76 -31.85
CA LYS A 627 3.19 9.55 -30.63
C LYS A 627 2.78 11.00 -30.85
N THR A 628 2.56 11.78 -29.79
CA THR A 628 2.31 13.24 -29.93
C THR A 628 3.43 13.95 -30.67
N CYS A 629 4.69 13.50 -30.49
CA CYS A 629 5.83 14.08 -31.20
C CYS A 629 5.82 13.80 -32.71
N ASP A 630 5.11 12.79 -33.20
CA ASP A 630 5.04 12.41 -34.61
C ASP A 630 3.84 13.07 -35.32
N CYS A 631 2.96 13.71 -34.56
CA CYS A 631 1.75 14.36 -35.04
C CYS A 631 1.91 15.89 -35.13
N LEU A 632 1.16 16.51 -36.02
CA LEU A 632 1.11 17.96 -36.24
C LEU A 632 -0.34 18.37 -36.47
N ARG A 633 -0.77 19.48 -35.86
CA ARG A 633 -2.05 20.11 -36.22
C ARG A 633 -1.82 21.18 -37.29
N SER A 634 -2.11 20.86 -38.55
CA SER A 634 -1.96 21.73 -39.73
C SER A 634 -3.10 21.47 -40.72
N SER A 635 -3.67 22.53 -41.32
CA SER A 635 -4.71 22.45 -42.37
C SER A 635 -4.20 22.90 -43.75
N THR A 636 -2.98 23.43 -43.83
CA THR A 636 -2.53 24.19 -45.02
C THR A 636 -1.37 23.54 -45.76
N THR A 637 -0.53 22.74 -45.10
CA THR A 637 0.66 22.13 -45.73
C THR A 637 1.13 20.90 -44.97
N ASP A 638 1.51 19.86 -45.72
CA ASP A 638 2.19 18.67 -45.20
C ASP A 638 3.65 18.99 -44.85
N ILE A 639 4.07 18.61 -43.64
CA ILE A 639 5.46 18.70 -43.20
C ILE A 639 6.06 17.30 -43.23
N SER A 640 7.24 17.19 -43.83
CA SER A 640 7.92 15.90 -43.99
C SER A 640 8.18 15.23 -42.64
N GLY A 641 7.75 13.97 -42.50
CA GLY A 641 7.92 13.19 -41.28
C GLY A 641 6.91 13.47 -40.15
N LYS A 642 5.86 14.27 -40.40
CA LYS A 642 4.74 14.48 -39.47
C LYS A 642 3.43 13.98 -40.06
N VAL A 643 2.50 13.59 -39.17
CA VAL A 643 1.14 13.19 -39.54
C VAL A 643 0.14 14.26 -39.10
N THR A 644 -0.71 14.70 -40.03
CA THR A 644 -1.72 15.75 -39.81
C THR A 644 -2.96 15.19 -39.11
N LEU A 645 -3.37 15.81 -38.01
CA LEU A 645 -4.54 15.35 -37.22
C LEU A 645 -5.87 15.99 -37.62
N ASN A 646 -5.85 17.00 -38.50
CA ASN A 646 -7.04 17.81 -38.75
C ASN A 646 -8.18 17.05 -39.43
N ASP A 647 -7.87 16.06 -40.27
CA ASP A 647 -8.88 15.33 -41.04
C ASP A 647 -9.62 14.27 -40.17
N ASP A 648 -8.91 13.62 -39.24
CA ASP A 648 -9.46 12.54 -38.40
C ASP A 648 -10.00 13.03 -37.03
N TYR A 649 -9.53 14.20 -36.55
CA TYR A 649 -9.76 14.70 -35.18
C TYR A 649 -10.12 16.20 -35.13
N GLU A 650 -10.95 16.65 -36.06
CA GLU A 650 -11.34 18.06 -36.24
C GLU A 650 -11.86 18.69 -34.93
N ASP A 651 -12.74 17.98 -34.21
CA ASP A 651 -13.42 18.44 -32.97
C ASP A 651 -12.55 18.40 -31.71
N LEU A 652 -11.38 17.75 -31.73
CA LEU A 652 -10.57 17.46 -30.55
C LEU A 652 -9.33 18.37 -30.42
N ARG A 653 -9.44 19.62 -30.86
CA ARG A 653 -8.35 20.62 -30.80
C ARG A 653 -7.76 20.80 -29.41
N GLU A 654 -8.63 21.06 -28.44
CA GLU A 654 -8.28 21.29 -27.05
C GLU A 654 -7.52 20.08 -26.47
N LEU A 655 -7.97 18.88 -26.81
CA LEU A 655 -7.32 17.64 -26.40
C LEU A 655 -5.91 17.53 -26.98
N PHE A 656 -5.74 17.60 -28.30
CA PHE A 656 -4.45 17.33 -28.94
C PHE A 656 -3.41 18.44 -28.76
N VAL A 657 -3.82 19.70 -28.87
CA VAL A 657 -2.88 20.83 -28.80
C VAL A 657 -2.63 21.25 -27.36
N GLU A 658 -3.69 21.50 -26.59
CA GLU A 658 -3.57 22.10 -25.26
C GLU A 658 -3.23 21.06 -24.18
N ASN A 659 -3.84 19.87 -24.23
CA ASN A 659 -3.65 18.85 -23.19
C ASN A 659 -2.53 17.85 -23.49
N LEU A 660 -2.19 17.63 -24.77
CA LEU A 660 -1.25 16.58 -25.20
C LEU A 660 0.01 17.11 -25.86
N GLY A 661 0.12 18.44 -26.04
CA GLY A 661 1.31 19.08 -26.58
C GLY A 661 1.62 18.74 -28.04
N VAL A 662 0.64 18.29 -28.83
CA VAL A 662 0.82 18.14 -30.27
C VAL A 662 1.10 19.52 -30.86
N LYS A 663 2.27 19.68 -31.48
CA LYS A 663 2.73 20.96 -32.00
C LYS A 663 1.80 21.47 -33.10
N THR A 664 1.63 22.79 -33.17
CA THR A 664 1.00 23.51 -34.28
C THR A 664 2.04 23.87 -35.34
N LEU A 665 1.59 24.15 -36.56
CA LEU A 665 2.47 24.64 -37.63
C LEU A 665 3.10 25.98 -37.22
N THR A 666 4.43 26.07 -37.21
CA THR A 666 5.17 27.30 -36.87
C THR A 666 5.90 27.88 -38.07
N LEU A 667 6.22 29.18 -38.03
CA LEU A 667 6.96 29.86 -39.10
C LEU A 667 8.31 29.19 -39.39
N GLN A 668 9.04 28.79 -38.32
CA GLN A 668 10.34 28.12 -38.46
C GLN A 668 10.21 26.75 -39.16
N MET A 669 9.17 25.98 -38.85
CA MET A 669 8.95 24.67 -39.49
C MET A 669 8.70 24.80 -41.00
N VAL A 670 7.89 25.77 -41.43
CA VAL A 670 7.63 26.01 -42.86
C VAL A 670 8.87 26.58 -43.56
N TYR A 671 9.64 27.43 -42.88
CA TYR A 671 10.90 27.98 -43.36
C TYR A 671 11.95 26.87 -43.60
N ASP A 672 12.14 25.97 -42.63
CA ASP A 672 13.09 24.85 -42.75
C ASP A 672 12.67 23.84 -43.83
N GLU A 673 11.37 23.58 -43.97
CA GLU A 673 10.82 22.72 -45.03
C GLU A 673 11.01 23.33 -46.42
N LEU A 674 10.90 24.66 -46.57
CA LEU A 674 11.23 25.37 -47.81
C LEU A 674 12.73 25.25 -48.14
N LEU A 675 13.61 25.31 -47.14
CA LEU A 675 15.05 25.08 -47.33
C LEU A 675 15.40 23.66 -47.79
N GLN A 676 14.58 22.69 -47.41
CA GLN A 676 14.77 21.26 -47.74
C GLN A 676 13.98 20.81 -48.97
N THR A 677 13.30 21.73 -49.66
CA THR A 677 12.44 21.38 -50.80
C THR A 677 13.27 20.82 -51.96
N ASP A 678 12.92 19.61 -52.41
CA ASP A 678 13.61 18.89 -53.50
C ASP A 678 13.43 19.59 -54.85
N ALA A 679 14.41 19.45 -55.75
CA ALA A 679 14.38 19.97 -57.11
C ALA A 679 13.28 19.33 -57.99
N GLN A 680 12.62 18.27 -57.53
CA GLN A 680 11.47 17.63 -58.19
C GLN A 680 10.10 18.04 -57.60
N ALA A 681 10.05 18.94 -56.61
CA ALA A 681 8.79 19.41 -56.06
C ALA A 681 7.92 20.07 -57.14
N SER A 682 6.59 19.84 -57.09
CA SER A 682 5.68 20.47 -58.05
C SER A 682 5.58 21.98 -57.79
N THR A 683 5.35 22.76 -58.85
CA THR A 683 5.18 24.21 -58.73
C THR A 683 4.04 24.56 -57.77
N ASP A 684 2.96 23.77 -57.74
CA ASP A 684 1.81 23.99 -56.87
C ASP A 684 2.16 23.73 -55.39
N ASP A 685 2.98 22.72 -55.09
CA ASP A 685 3.46 22.46 -53.72
C ASP A 685 4.35 23.60 -53.20
N VAL A 686 5.25 24.11 -54.05
CA VAL A 686 6.11 25.25 -53.71
C VAL A 686 5.25 26.50 -53.46
N LYS A 687 4.25 26.77 -54.33
CA LYS A 687 3.31 27.88 -54.12
C LYS A 687 2.52 27.73 -52.82
N ALA A 688 2.04 26.53 -52.47
CA ALA A 688 1.33 26.27 -51.22
C ALA A 688 2.21 26.55 -49.98
N LYS A 689 3.47 26.08 -50.00
CA LYS A 689 4.45 26.39 -48.94
C LYS A 689 4.74 27.89 -48.82
N LEU A 690 4.88 28.59 -49.94
CA LEU A 690 5.06 30.05 -49.97
C LEU A 690 3.85 30.80 -49.41
N TRP A 691 2.63 30.34 -49.68
CA TRP A 691 1.41 30.89 -49.10
C TRP A 691 1.33 30.70 -47.59
N SER A 692 1.65 29.50 -47.10
CA SER A 692 1.73 29.22 -45.65
C SER A 692 2.78 30.09 -44.96
N LEU A 693 3.96 30.26 -45.57
CA LEU A 693 4.99 31.16 -45.05
C LEU A 693 4.49 32.61 -45.03
N ASN A 694 3.87 33.09 -46.13
CA ASN A 694 3.32 34.45 -46.22
C ASN A 694 2.21 34.72 -45.18
N ALA A 695 1.38 33.72 -44.84
CA ALA A 695 0.38 33.85 -43.79
C ALA A 695 1.03 34.00 -42.40
N LEU A 696 2.03 33.17 -42.08
CA LEU A 696 2.72 33.19 -40.79
C LEU A 696 3.62 34.41 -40.61
N LEU A 697 4.23 34.93 -41.69
CA LEU A 697 5.01 36.17 -41.68
C LEU A 697 4.19 37.41 -41.25
N GLN A 698 2.86 37.36 -41.33
CA GLN A 698 1.98 38.46 -40.94
C GLN A 698 1.61 38.45 -39.45
N THR A 699 1.76 37.31 -38.78
CA THR A 699 1.31 37.11 -37.39
C THR A 699 2.45 37.02 -36.38
N GLU A 700 3.65 36.67 -36.83
CA GLU A 700 4.81 36.39 -35.97
C GLU A 700 5.68 37.62 -35.73
N GLN A 701 6.21 37.78 -34.51
CA GLN A 701 7.05 38.92 -34.13
C GLN A 701 8.53 38.72 -34.50
N GLU A 702 9.03 37.48 -34.41
CA GLU A 702 10.41 37.14 -34.78
C GLU A 702 10.43 36.51 -36.17
N LEU A 703 11.03 37.22 -37.13
CA LEU A 703 11.13 36.77 -38.51
C LEU A 703 12.52 36.13 -38.77
N PRO A 704 12.59 34.96 -39.43
CA PRO A 704 13.87 34.33 -39.78
C PRO A 704 14.64 35.18 -40.81
N ASP A 705 15.91 34.85 -41.02
CA ASP A 705 16.73 35.51 -42.06
C ASP A 705 16.22 35.12 -43.47
N PRO A 706 15.87 36.07 -44.36
CA PRO A 706 15.46 35.74 -45.72
C PRO A 706 16.63 35.26 -46.61
N VAL A 707 17.90 35.48 -46.24
CA VAL A 707 19.06 35.20 -47.11
C VAL A 707 19.19 33.73 -47.54
N PRO A 708 19.00 32.72 -46.69
CA PRO A 708 19.03 31.32 -47.12
C PRO A 708 17.99 30.98 -48.19
N LEU A 709 16.76 31.49 -48.08
CA LEU A 709 15.69 31.28 -49.07
C LEU A 709 16.00 31.95 -50.42
N ARG A 710 16.79 33.03 -50.43
CA ARG A 710 17.24 33.68 -51.67
C ARG A 710 18.15 32.78 -52.52
N ARG A 711 18.88 31.85 -51.89
CA ARG A 711 19.90 30.99 -52.52
C ARG A 711 19.34 29.70 -53.11
N ILE A 712 18.09 29.37 -52.83
CA ILE A 712 17.43 28.14 -53.30
C ILE A 712 16.43 28.42 -54.43
N PRO A 713 16.19 27.46 -55.35
CA PRO A 713 15.28 27.65 -56.46
C PRO A 713 13.83 27.45 -56.02
N ILE A 714 13.21 28.47 -55.41
CA ILE A 714 11.82 28.42 -54.91
C ILE A 714 10.88 29.41 -55.60
N PHE A 715 11.40 30.33 -56.43
CA PHE A 715 10.58 31.34 -57.09
C PHE A 715 10.07 30.80 -58.43
N PRO A 716 8.75 30.59 -58.61
CA PRO A 716 8.22 30.08 -59.87
C PRO A 716 8.26 31.18 -60.93
N VAL A 717 9.14 31.03 -61.93
CA VAL A 717 9.33 32.02 -63.00
C VAL A 717 8.77 31.49 -64.31
N LYS A 718 7.83 32.24 -64.87
CA LYS A 718 7.25 32.04 -66.19
C LYS A 718 8.06 32.77 -67.25
N TYR A 719 8.56 32.03 -68.23
CA TYR A 719 9.34 32.56 -69.34
C TYR A 719 8.42 33.01 -70.49
N ALA A 720 8.94 33.85 -71.38
CA ALA A 720 8.24 34.28 -72.61
C ALA A 720 7.78 33.10 -73.51
N SER A 721 8.43 31.93 -73.40
CA SER A 721 8.01 30.69 -74.09
C SER A 721 6.75 30.04 -73.50
N GLY A 722 6.26 30.51 -72.36
CA GLY A 722 5.15 29.94 -71.59
C GLY A 722 5.56 28.85 -70.60
N ALA A 723 6.82 28.41 -70.59
CA ALA A 723 7.33 27.44 -69.60
C ALA A 723 7.49 28.11 -68.23
N THR A 724 7.14 27.40 -67.16
CA THR A 724 7.37 27.81 -65.77
C THR A 724 8.45 26.92 -65.16
N ALA A 725 9.37 27.51 -64.39
CA ALA A 725 10.36 26.77 -63.63
C ALA A 725 10.78 27.54 -62.38
N GLU A 726 11.12 26.79 -61.33
CA GLU A 726 11.56 27.31 -60.06
C GLU A 726 13.00 27.81 -60.18
N ARG A 727 13.22 29.03 -59.71
CA ARG A 727 14.48 29.75 -59.87
C ARG A 727 14.87 30.42 -58.57
N THR A 728 16.16 30.73 -58.47
CA THR A 728 16.75 31.50 -57.37
C THR A 728 16.50 32.99 -57.60
N ILE A 729 16.78 33.81 -56.57
CA ILE A 729 16.68 35.26 -56.70
C ILE A 729 17.61 35.83 -57.77
N GLU A 730 18.70 35.13 -58.14
CA GLU A 730 19.68 35.60 -59.13
C GLU A 730 19.11 35.68 -60.55
N THR A 731 18.00 34.97 -60.83
CA THR A 731 17.33 35.07 -62.12
C THR A 731 16.66 36.43 -62.23
N ASP A 732 16.92 37.14 -63.33
CA ASP A 732 16.30 38.44 -63.60
C ASP A 732 14.88 38.25 -64.14
N PHE A 733 13.87 38.48 -63.27
CA PHE A 733 12.45 38.37 -63.55
C PHE A 733 11.69 39.57 -62.98
N ALA A 734 10.53 39.89 -63.54
CA ALA A 734 9.68 40.97 -63.05
C ALA A 734 8.42 40.42 -62.35
N ILE A 735 7.84 41.23 -61.47
CA ILE A 735 6.68 40.86 -60.65
C ILE A 735 5.46 41.66 -61.09
N VAL A 736 4.35 40.96 -61.34
CA VAL A 736 3.13 41.55 -61.91
C VAL A 736 2.31 42.25 -60.83
N ASP A 737 2.59 43.54 -60.60
CA ASP A 737 1.77 44.41 -59.74
C ASP A 737 0.81 45.29 -60.56
N ASN A 738 1.16 45.56 -61.82
CA ASN A 738 0.38 46.36 -62.76
C ASN A 738 0.01 45.54 -64.00
N GLU A 739 -1.28 45.23 -64.15
CA GLU A 739 -1.79 44.39 -65.23
C GLU A 739 -1.62 45.04 -66.62
N SER A 740 -1.75 46.37 -66.71
CA SER A 740 -1.61 47.10 -67.97
C SER A 740 -0.17 47.07 -68.51
N LEU A 741 0.82 47.03 -67.61
CA LEU A 741 2.23 46.82 -67.98
C LEU A 741 2.49 45.34 -68.26
N ALA A 742 1.91 44.44 -67.47
CA ALA A 742 2.03 43.01 -67.68
C ALA A 742 1.54 42.61 -69.07
N ASP A 743 0.37 43.09 -69.52
CA ASP A 743 -0.17 42.81 -70.85
C ASP A 743 0.78 43.19 -72.00
N LYS A 744 1.53 44.28 -71.83
CA LYS A 744 2.52 44.76 -72.81
C LYS A 744 3.77 43.88 -72.86
N PHE A 745 4.15 43.24 -71.76
CA PHE A 745 5.42 42.52 -71.62
C PHE A 745 5.30 40.99 -71.41
N ARG A 746 4.12 40.43 -71.13
CA ARG A 746 3.86 39.02 -70.73
C ARG A 746 4.39 37.95 -71.70
N SER A 747 4.57 38.29 -72.97
CA SER A 747 5.13 37.40 -74.00
C SER A 747 6.59 37.71 -74.38
N ARG A 748 7.26 38.61 -73.65
CA ARG A 748 8.57 39.16 -74.01
C ARG A 748 9.62 39.07 -72.91
N ILE A 749 9.18 39.05 -71.65
CA ILE A 749 10.07 39.05 -70.47
C ILE A 749 9.77 37.86 -69.55
N LYS A 750 10.65 37.60 -68.57
CA LYS A 750 10.41 36.63 -67.50
C LYS A 750 9.56 37.27 -66.41
N LEU A 751 8.50 36.59 -66.00
CA LEU A 751 7.57 37.05 -64.96
C LEU A 751 7.50 36.03 -63.82
N LEU A 752 7.33 36.50 -62.58
CA LEU A 752 6.96 35.63 -61.47
C LEU A 752 5.54 35.07 -61.72
N ASP A 753 5.34 33.76 -61.59
CA ASP A 753 4.10 33.04 -61.96
C ASP A 753 3.03 33.14 -60.86
N PHE A 754 2.63 34.37 -60.53
CA PHE A 754 1.48 34.70 -59.69
C PHE A 754 0.60 35.74 -60.41
N SER A 755 -0.71 35.67 -60.23
CA SER A 755 -1.64 36.69 -60.71
C SER A 755 -1.42 38.03 -59.98
N ARG A 756 -1.95 39.13 -60.52
CA ARG A 756 -1.89 40.43 -59.84
C ARG A 756 -2.53 40.38 -58.45
N GLU A 757 -3.68 39.72 -58.32
CA GLU A 757 -4.39 39.56 -57.04
C GLU A 757 -3.57 38.73 -56.05
N GLU A 758 -2.87 37.70 -56.53
CA GLU A 758 -1.98 36.88 -55.72
C GLU A 758 -0.74 37.68 -55.26
N VAL A 759 -0.12 38.44 -56.16
CA VAL A 759 1.01 39.33 -55.85
C VAL A 759 0.63 40.37 -54.79
N LEU A 760 -0.59 40.94 -54.86
CA LEU A 760 -1.09 41.87 -53.85
C LEU A 760 -1.17 41.24 -52.45
N ARG A 761 -1.57 39.97 -52.36
CA ARG A 761 -1.65 39.20 -51.10
C ARG A 761 -0.30 38.66 -50.63
N LEU A 762 0.65 38.46 -51.54
CA LEU A 762 2.03 38.04 -51.26
C LEU A 762 2.97 39.21 -50.92
N LYS A 763 2.48 40.45 -50.87
CA LYS A 763 3.28 41.63 -50.51
C LYS A 763 4.14 41.46 -49.25
N PRO A 764 3.66 40.88 -48.14
CA PRO A 764 4.47 40.65 -46.95
C PRO A 764 5.71 39.80 -47.24
N PHE A 765 5.53 38.63 -47.89
CA PHE A 765 6.63 37.76 -48.30
C PHE A 765 7.58 38.44 -49.30
N LEU A 766 7.05 39.06 -50.36
CA LEU A 766 7.86 39.69 -51.41
C LEU A 766 8.67 40.88 -50.88
N GLY A 767 8.11 41.65 -49.94
CA GLY A 767 8.81 42.71 -49.23
C GLY A 767 9.91 42.16 -48.32
N TRP A 768 9.57 41.18 -47.47
CA TRP A 768 10.50 40.55 -46.54
C TRP A 768 11.69 39.89 -47.24
N VAL A 769 11.47 39.20 -48.37
CA VAL A 769 12.55 38.58 -49.14
C VAL A 769 13.35 39.57 -50.00
N GLY A 770 12.94 40.85 -50.05
CA GLY A 770 13.66 41.93 -50.73
C GLY A 770 13.48 41.97 -52.25
N LEU A 771 12.30 41.58 -52.74
CA LEU A 771 11.97 41.51 -54.17
C LEU A 771 11.11 42.67 -54.69
N ALA A 772 10.77 43.63 -53.83
CA ALA A 772 9.86 44.73 -54.17
C ALA A 772 10.37 45.62 -55.32
N ASN A 773 11.69 45.76 -55.52
CA ASN A 773 12.25 46.52 -56.64
C ASN A 773 12.00 45.88 -58.02
N ARG A 774 11.53 44.63 -58.06
CA ARG A 774 11.23 43.90 -59.31
C ARG A 774 9.78 44.03 -59.76
N TYR A 775 8.94 44.77 -59.04
CA TYR A 775 7.59 45.10 -59.51
C TYR A 775 7.67 45.79 -60.88
N LEU A 776 6.74 45.45 -61.79
CA LEU A 776 6.70 46.05 -63.13
C LEU A 776 6.56 47.57 -63.07
N SER A 777 5.84 48.11 -62.09
CA SER A 777 5.76 49.55 -61.85
C SER A 777 7.10 50.22 -61.52
N ALA A 778 8.05 49.49 -60.93
CA ALA A 778 9.38 49.98 -60.59
C ALA A 778 10.42 49.67 -61.67
N ALA A 779 10.31 48.51 -62.33
CA ALA A 779 11.28 48.02 -63.30
C ALA A 779 11.10 48.61 -64.71
N VAL A 780 9.89 49.02 -65.09
CA VAL A 780 9.61 49.65 -66.38
C VAL A 780 9.92 51.15 -66.29
N ARG A 781 10.85 51.62 -67.11
CA ARG A 781 11.15 53.06 -67.29
C ARG A 781 10.46 53.59 -68.53
N GLU A 782 9.75 54.69 -68.38
CA GLU A 782 9.17 55.43 -69.51
C GLU A 782 10.14 56.51 -69.98
N SER A 783 10.37 56.59 -71.29
CA SER A 783 11.17 57.65 -71.92
C SER A 783 10.38 58.30 -73.04
N THR A 784 10.14 59.60 -72.95
CA THR A 784 9.42 60.35 -74.00
C THR A 784 10.40 61.01 -74.96
N SER A 785 10.02 61.15 -76.23
CA SER A 785 10.80 61.86 -77.25
C SER A 785 9.91 62.74 -78.13
N VAL A 786 10.47 63.83 -78.66
CA VAL A 786 9.73 64.85 -79.43
C VAL A 786 10.27 64.93 -80.85
N ALA A 787 9.38 65.02 -81.83
CA ALA A 787 9.75 65.35 -83.21
C ALA A 787 10.03 66.86 -83.33
N GLU A 788 11.31 67.25 -83.32
CA GLU A 788 11.75 68.66 -83.29
C GLU A 788 11.19 69.55 -84.42
N ALA A 789 10.80 68.94 -85.56
CA ALA A 789 10.38 69.65 -86.77
C ALA A 789 9.05 70.41 -86.67
N ASP A 790 8.20 70.11 -85.66
CA ASP A 790 6.82 70.61 -85.58
C ASP A 790 6.49 71.40 -84.29
N SER A 791 7.52 71.96 -83.64
CA SER A 791 7.36 72.68 -82.37
C SER A 791 7.03 74.17 -82.57
N ARG A 792 6.05 74.71 -81.83
CA ARG A 792 5.63 76.12 -81.88
C ARG A 792 5.54 76.76 -80.49
N PRO A 793 5.75 78.08 -80.35
CA PRO A 793 5.58 78.76 -79.07
C PRO A 793 4.17 78.57 -78.51
N ILE A 794 4.04 78.42 -77.19
CA ILE A 794 2.77 78.15 -76.54
C ILE A 794 1.67 79.17 -76.89
N SER A 795 0.53 78.67 -77.36
CA SER A 795 -0.63 79.48 -77.78
C SER A 795 -1.45 79.96 -76.59
N THR A 796 -1.51 79.14 -75.54
CA THR A 796 -2.37 79.35 -74.37
C THR A 796 -1.54 79.81 -73.15
N PRO A 797 -1.64 81.08 -72.72
CA PRO A 797 -0.79 81.62 -71.66
C PRO A 797 -0.93 80.93 -70.30
N ASN A 798 -2.05 80.25 -70.04
CA ASN A 798 -2.29 79.50 -68.80
C ASN A 798 -1.59 78.14 -68.76
N HIS A 799 -1.06 77.64 -69.88
CA HIS A 799 -0.30 76.39 -69.95
C HIS A 799 1.21 76.63 -69.75
N ASP A 800 1.63 77.90 -69.66
CA ASP A 800 3.03 78.31 -69.54
C ASP A 800 3.54 78.09 -68.10
N ILE A 801 4.46 77.14 -67.94
CA ILE A 801 4.97 76.69 -66.63
C ILE A 801 5.65 77.84 -65.88
N LYS A 802 6.29 78.78 -66.59
CA LYS A 802 6.96 79.92 -65.95
C LYS A 802 6.04 80.81 -65.14
N ARG A 803 4.74 80.83 -65.47
CA ARG A 803 3.71 81.59 -64.73
C ARG A 803 3.22 80.85 -63.48
N LYS A 804 3.41 79.54 -63.42
CA LYS A 804 3.05 78.66 -62.31
C LYS A 804 4.22 78.30 -61.39
N ALA A 805 5.44 78.77 -61.71
CA ALA A 805 6.68 78.49 -60.99
C ALA A 805 6.56 78.60 -59.45
N HIS A 806 5.85 79.62 -58.94
CA HIS A 806 5.64 79.80 -57.50
C HIS A 806 4.75 78.71 -56.87
N ALA A 807 3.65 78.34 -57.54
CA ALA A 807 2.74 77.30 -57.06
C ALA A 807 3.41 75.92 -57.11
N ILE A 808 4.13 75.62 -58.19
CA ILE A 808 4.87 74.36 -58.36
C ILE A 808 5.99 74.25 -57.32
N SER A 809 6.69 75.35 -57.01
CA SER A 809 7.72 75.35 -55.96
C SER A 809 7.15 75.06 -54.56
N ARG A 810 5.91 75.48 -54.27
CA ARG A 810 5.23 75.17 -52.98
C ARG A 810 4.80 73.71 -52.91
N ILE A 811 4.35 73.13 -54.02
CA ILE A 811 4.05 71.70 -54.11
C ILE A 811 5.35 70.90 -53.92
N ALA A 812 6.44 71.30 -54.59
CA ALA A 812 7.75 70.69 -54.42
C ALA A 812 8.27 70.78 -52.97
N ALA A 813 7.98 71.88 -52.26
CA ALA A 813 8.27 72.01 -50.82
C ALA A 813 7.44 71.06 -49.95
N HIS A 814 6.13 70.97 -50.22
CA HIS A 814 5.18 70.16 -49.45
C HIS A 814 5.50 68.66 -49.55
N PHE A 815 5.92 68.19 -50.73
CA PHE A 815 6.29 66.79 -50.97
C PHE A 815 7.79 66.52 -50.81
N ASN A 816 8.56 67.42 -50.18
CA ASN A 816 9.99 67.22 -49.89
C ASN A 816 10.86 66.92 -51.13
N SER A 817 10.56 67.56 -52.27
CA SER A 817 11.26 67.34 -53.53
C SER A 817 12.78 67.50 -53.39
N PRO A 818 13.59 66.55 -53.91
CA PRO A 818 15.05 66.64 -53.87
C PRO A 818 15.61 67.93 -54.48
N ARG A 819 15.00 68.43 -55.56
CA ARG A 819 15.40 69.71 -56.19
C ARG A 819 15.02 70.94 -55.37
N TYR A 820 13.96 70.85 -54.58
CA TYR A 820 13.63 71.91 -53.62
C TYR A 820 14.61 71.90 -52.44
N LYS A 821 15.01 70.72 -51.96
CA LYS A 821 16.04 70.58 -50.90
C LYS A 821 17.43 71.04 -51.36
N ALA A 822 17.80 70.75 -52.60
CA ALA A 822 19.07 71.16 -53.19
C ALA A 822 19.18 72.70 -53.30
N GLY A 823 18.08 73.38 -53.61
CA GLY A 823 18.03 74.83 -53.66
C GLY A 823 16.63 75.36 -53.96
N PRO A 824 15.87 75.83 -52.96
CA PRO A 824 14.51 76.35 -53.16
C PRO A 824 14.46 77.51 -54.15
N SER A 825 15.44 78.40 -54.06
CA SER A 825 15.56 79.59 -54.91
C SER A 825 16.00 79.21 -56.32
N GLU A 826 16.90 78.24 -56.46
CA GLU A 826 17.37 77.74 -57.76
C GLU A 826 16.26 77.00 -58.52
N LEU A 827 15.49 76.15 -57.84
CA LEU A 827 14.32 75.49 -58.44
C LEU A 827 13.26 76.51 -58.89
N TYR A 828 12.97 77.52 -58.07
CA TYR A 828 12.05 78.58 -58.45
C TYR A 828 12.54 79.36 -59.67
N GLN A 829 13.82 79.72 -59.72
CA GLN A 829 14.42 80.42 -60.86
C GLN A 829 14.46 79.55 -62.11
N LEU A 830 14.79 78.26 -61.99
CA LEU A 830 14.79 77.28 -63.07
C LEU A 830 13.39 77.19 -63.70
N LEU A 831 12.35 77.00 -62.87
CA LEU A 831 10.95 76.98 -63.33
C LEU A 831 10.51 78.32 -63.90
N ARG A 832 11.00 79.45 -63.38
CA ARG A 832 10.69 80.80 -63.88
C ARG A 832 11.37 81.12 -65.21
N SER A 833 12.50 80.47 -65.49
CA SER A 833 13.25 80.58 -66.74
C SER A 833 12.86 79.53 -67.78
N ALA A 834 12.01 78.56 -67.41
CA ALA A 834 11.64 77.45 -68.27
C ALA A 834 10.85 77.92 -69.52
N VAL A 835 11.09 77.24 -70.64
CA VAL A 835 10.39 77.48 -71.90
C VAL A 835 9.34 76.38 -72.08
N THR A 836 8.10 76.76 -72.41
CA THR A 836 7.05 75.80 -72.74
C THR A 836 6.66 75.95 -74.21
N THR A 837 6.66 74.84 -74.95
CA THR A 837 6.48 74.76 -76.40
C THR A 837 5.37 73.76 -76.72
N GLU A 838 4.52 74.07 -77.70
CA GLU A 838 3.51 73.14 -78.20
C GLU A 838 4.10 72.25 -79.31
N THR A 839 3.74 70.96 -79.33
CA THR A 839 4.17 69.99 -80.36
C THR A 839 2.97 69.19 -80.91
N THR A 840 3.08 68.70 -82.15
CA THR A 840 2.06 67.89 -82.83
C THR A 840 2.04 66.43 -82.36
N GLY A 841 3.09 65.97 -81.67
CA GLY A 841 3.15 64.62 -81.10
C GLY A 841 4.38 64.38 -80.23
N ILE A 842 4.20 63.57 -79.19
CA ILE A 842 5.24 63.07 -78.30
C ILE A 842 5.18 61.54 -78.38
N SER A 843 6.27 60.84 -78.66
CA SER A 843 6.28 59.38 -78.57
C SER A 843 6.79 58.96 -77.20
N SER A 844 6.20 57.91 -76.61
CA SER A 844 6.66 57.34 -75.35
C SER A 844 7.18 55.93 -75.56
N VAL A 845 8.38 55.63 -75.07
CA VAL A 845 9.02 54.32 -75.15
C VAL A 845 9.14 53.75 -73.74
N LEU A 846 8.42 52.67 -73.48
CA LEU A 846 8.54 51.87 -72.26
C LEU A 846 9.74 50.93 -72.41
N ARG A 847 10.67 50.98 -71.47
CA ARG A 847 11.89 50.17 -71.46
C ARG A 847 11.97 49.37 -70.18
N ILE A 848 12.23 48.08 -70.32
CA ILE A 848 12.59 47.21 -69.19
C ILE A 848 13.85 46.44 -69.57
N SER A 849 14.82 46.41 -68.68
CA SER A 849 16.06 45.65 -68.87
C SER A 849 15.97 44.35 -68.09
N GLN A 850 16.13 43.22 -68.77
CA GLN A 850 16.33 41.91 -68.14
C GLN A 850 17.53 41.20 -68.77
N ASP A 851 18.35 40.54 -67.95
CA ASP A 851 19.58 39.84 -68.38
C ASP A 851 20.53 40.71 -69.22
N GLY A 852 20.56 42.03 -68.96
CA GLY A 852 21.32 43.00 -69.75
C GLY A 852 20.77 43.29 -71.15
N ARG A 853 19.56 42.80 -71.47
CA ARG A 853 18.82 43.14 -72.70
C ARG A 853 17.67 44.09 -72.39
N SER A 854 17.72 45.28 -72.99
CA SER A 854 16.61 46.24 -72.93
C SER A 854 15.52 45.84 -73.92
N THR A 855 14.31 45.59 -73.43
CA THR A 855 13.11 45.45 -74.25
C THR A 855 12.42 46.80 -74.33
N GLU A 856 12.43 47.39 -75.51
CA GLU A 856 11.80 48.69 -75.76
C GLU A 856 10.45 48.50 -76.46
N LEU A 857 9.44 49.23 -76.00
CA LEU A 857 8.11 49.25 -76.59
C LEU A 857 7.69 50.69 -76.81
N GLU A 858 7.56 51.08 -78.08
CA GLU A 858 7.01 52.37 -78.46
C GLU A 858 5.48 52.35 -78.27
N THR A 859 4.97 53.37 -77.58
CA THR A 859 3.57 53.57 -77.22
C THR A 859 3.10 54.94 -77.70
N ALA A 860 1.79 55.06 -77.97
CA ALA A 860 1.19 56.25 -78.57
C ALA A 860 1.14 57.46 -77.60
N ILE A 861 1.28 58.65 -78.19
CA ILE A 861 1.15 60.03 -77.68
C ILE A 861 1.42 60.19 -76.17
N GLY A 862 2.66 60.57 -75.81
CA GLY A 862 2.98 61.05 -74.47
C GLY A 862 2.32 62.40 -74.18
N ASP A 863 1.90 62.63 -72.94
CA ASP A 863 1.19 63.85 -72.54
C ASP A 863 2.11 65.05 -72.27
N LEU A 864 3.39 64.78 -72.03
CA LEU A 864 4.40 65.78 -71.68
C LEU A 864 5.81 65.24 -71.97
N HIS A 865 6.66 66.07 -72.56
CA HIS A 865 8.09 65.80 -72.63
C HIS A 865 8.85 66.93 -71.94
N ILE A 866 9.81 66.55 -71.11
CA ILE A 866 10.65 67.47 -70.35
C ILE A 866 12.07 67.24 -70.82
N ASP A 867 12.65 68.25 -71.46
CA ASP A 867 14.07 68.28 -71.79
C ASP A 867 14.79 69.13 -70.75
N ASP A 868 15.74 68.50 -70.06
CA ASP A 868 16.49 69.06 -68.95
C ASP A 868 17.99 69.05 -69.30
N SER A 869 18.32 69.76 -70.38
CA SER A 869 19.69 70.01 -70.79
C SER A 869 20.34 71.05 -69.87
N SER A 870 21.64 70.91 -69.60
CA SER A 870 22.40 71.56 -68.51
C SER A 870 22.42 73.11 -68.50
N SER A 871 21.72 73.78 -69.42
CA SER A 871 21.59 75.24 -69.44
C SER A 871 20.15 75.75 -69.40
N HIS A 872 19.11 74.99 -69.80
CA HIS A 872 17.71 75.48 -69.82
C HIS A 872 16.69 74.34 -69.74
N LEU A 873 15.66 74.48 -68.89
CA LEU A 873 14.54 73.53 -68.75
C LEU A 873 13.45 73.82 -69.80
N SER A 874 13.14 72.84 -70.64
CA SER A 874 12.13 72.97 -71.71
C SER A 874 11.00 71.96 -71.55
N PHE A 875 9.75 72.42 -71.64
CA PHE A 875 8.55 71.60 -71.56
C PHE A 875 7.86 71.57 -72.93
N PHE A 876 7.57 70.38 -73.44
CA PHE A 876 6.81 70.19 -74.68
C PHE A 876 5.45 69.57 -74.38
N ILE A 877 4.38 70.22 -74.83
CA ILE A 877 2.99 69.82 -74.55
C ILE A 877 2.25 69.60 -75.89
N PRO A 878 1.40 68.57 -76.04
CA PRO A 878 0.61 68.35 -77.26
C PRO A 878 -0.42 69.47 -77.53
N GLU A 879 -0.68 69.79 -78.80
CA GLU A 879 -1.66 70.81 -79.24
C GLU A 879 -3.12 70.51 -78.82
N ALA A 880 -3.48 69.23 -78.68
CA ALA A 880 -4.78 68.78 -78.22
C ALA A 880 -4.66 68.26 -76.78
N VAL A 881 -4.79 69.15 -75.79
CA VAL A 881 -4.89 68.73 -74.38
C VAL A 881 -6.31 68.18 -74.16
N GLU A 882 -6.44 66.89 -73.85
CA GLU A 882 -7.73 66.31 -73.49
C GLU A 882 -8.29 66.94 -72.20
N GLU A 883 -9.58 67.28 -72.24
CA GLU A 883 -10.37 67.89 -71.15
C GLU A 883 -10.34 67.09 -69.83
N SER A 884 -9.94 65.82 -69.91
CA SER A 884 -9.77 64.86 -68.80
C SER A 884 -8.60 65.21 -67.87
N ALA A 885 -7.44 65.64 -68.41
CA ALA A 885 -6.24 65.96 -67.62
C ALA A 885 -6.41 67.24 -66.77
N VAL A 886 -7.14 68.23 -67.31
CA VAL A 886 -7.48 69.47 -66.58
C VAL A 886 -8.48 69.18 -65.47
N THR A 887 -9.43 68.26 -65.70
CA THR A 887 -10.43 67.85 -64.70
C THR A 887 -9.76 67.07 -63.54
N ALA A 888 -8.82 66.17 -63.83
CA ALA A 888 -8.07 65.43 -62.80
C ALA A 888 -7.24 66.37 -61.90
N LEU A 889 -6.54 67.34 -62.49
CA LEU A 889 -5.77 68.35 -61.75
C LEU A 889 -6.64 69.23 -60.86
N VAL A 890 -7.81 69.70 -61.33
CA VAL A 890 -8.74 70.49 -60.53
C VAL A 890 -9.33 69.67 -59.37
N THR A 891 -9.60 68.38 -59.59
CA THR A 891 -10.15 67.48 -58.57
C THR A 891 -9.12 67.16 -57.47
N ILE A 892 -7.86 66.94 -57.83
CA ILE A 892 -6.76 66.67 -56.87
C ILE A 892 -6.40 67.93 -56.07
N LEU A 893 -6.37 69.10 -56.71
CA LEU A 893 -6.03 70.37 -56.07
C LEU A 893 -7.13 70.92 -55.13
N GLY A 894 -8.34 70.37 -55.21
CA GLY A 894 -9.49 70.76 -54.38
C GLY A 894 -9.83 69.78 -53.24
N ALA A 895 -9.09 68.68 -53.09
CA ALA A 895 -9.38 67.61 -52.12
C ALA A 895 -8.63 67.77 -50.78
N ASP A 896 -9.20 67.20 -49.72
CA ASP A 896 -8.57 67.12 -48.39
C ASP A 896 -7.33 66.20 -48.40
N PRO A 897 -6.22 66.54 -47.72
CA PRO A 897 -4.96 65.78 -47.79
C PRO A 897 -5.07 64.29 -47.46
N ALA A 898 -5.99 63.90 -46.57
CA ALA A 898 -6.19 62.49 -46.21
C ALA A 898 -6.93 61.68 -47.29
N SER A 899 -7.54 62.36 -48.26
CA SER A 899 -8.37 61.75 -49.33
C SER A 899 -7.66 61.72 -50.69
N VAL A 900 -6.45 62.28 -50.78
CA VAL A 900 -5.68 62.41 -52.03
C VAL A 900 -5.28 61.04 -52.57
N ASP A 901 -4.82 60.11 -51.72
CA ASP A 901 -4.40 58.77 -52.14
C ASP A 901 -5.58 57.94 -52.70
N LEU A 902 -6.76 58.04 -52.07
CA LEU A 902 -7.99 57.40 -52.54
C LEU A 902 -8.53 58.00 -53.86
N LEU A 903 -8.34 59.31 -54.08
CA LEU A 903 -8.75 59.99 -55.32
C LEU A 903 -7.78 59.72 -56.47
N LEU A 904 -6.49 59.59 -56.19
CA LEU A 904 -5.46 59.16 -57.15
C LEU A 904 -5.72 57.73 -57.61
N GLU A 905 -6.03 56.80 -56.69
CA GLU A 905 -6.46 55.44 -57.04
C GLU A 905 -7.75 55.42 -57.87
N ARG A 906 -8.75 56.24 -57.53
CA ARG A 906 -10.05 56.25 -58.24
C ARG A 906 -10.00 56.87 -59.64
N LEU A 907 -9.00 57.71 -59.92
CA LEU A 907 -8.73 58.27 -61.24
C LEU A 907 -7.73 57.41 -62.05
N GLY A 908 -7.27 56.28 -61.49
CA GLY A 908 -6.32 55.38 -62.15
C GLY A 908 -4.91 55.95 -62.28
N ILE A 909 -4.58 57.02 -61.52
CA ILE A 909 -3.27 57.69 -61.54
C ILE A 909 -2.39 57.04 -60.48
N ILE A 910 -1.40 56.29 -60.93
CA ILE A 910 -0.53 55.48 -60.07
C ILE A 910 0.56 56.37 -59.45
N ASN A 911 0.70 56.30 -58.12
CA ASN A 911 1.75 56.98 -57.38
C ASN A 911 3.09 56.27 -57.63
N ILE A 912 3.95 56.84 -58.47
CA ILE A 912 5.30 56.30 -58.72
C ILE A 912 6.19 56.73 -57.54
N SER A 913 6.46 55.80 -56.64
CA SER A 913 7.44 56.00 -55.57
C SER A 913 8.84 56.00 -56.20
N ILE A 914 9.39 57.17 -56.53
CA ILE A 914 10.79 57.27 -56.93
C ILE A 914 11.64 57.09 -55.67
N GLN A 915 12.20 55.90 -55.49
CA GLN A 915 13.33 55.70 -54.62
C GLN A 915 14.52 56.45 -55.21
N ASN A 916 14.97 57.51 -54.54
CA ASN A 916 16.33 58.02 -54.75
C ASN A 916 17.29 56.99 -54.14
N GLU A 917 17.72 56.02 -54.95
CA GLU A 917 18.98 55.33 -54.73
C GLU A 917 20.05 56.01 -55.58
N ASP A 918 20.67 57.06 -55.02
CA ASP A 918 22.09 57.30 -55.27
C ASP A 918 22.84 56.86 -54.00
N VAL A 919 23.38 55.65 -54.11
CA VAL A 919 24.68 55.19 -53.60
C VAL A 919 24.99 55.45 -52.12
N ASN A 920 24.85 54.38 -51.32
CA ASN A 920 25.76 54.08 -50.22
C ASN A 920 27.20 54.07 -50.75
N VAL A 921 28.03 55.03 -50.33
CA VAL A 921 29.35 54.69 -49.80
C VAL A 921 29.47 55.37 -48.45
N ALA A 922 29.55 54.53 -47.44
CA ALA A 922 29.88 54.85 -46.07
C ALA A 922 31.31 55.39 -45.99
N GLU A 923 31.49 56.44 -45.21
CA GLU A 923 32.63 56.59 -44.31
C GLU A 923 32.02 57.00 -42.97
N ASP A 924 32.11 56.11 -41.98
CA ASP A 924 31.87 56.43 -40.57
C ASP A 924 33.02 57.32 -40.10
N GLU A 925 32.73 58.49 -39.53
CA GLU A 925 33.53 59.04 -38.43
C GLU A 925 32.62 59.74 -37.42
N GLU A 926 32.86 59.33 -36.17
CA GLU A 926 32.23 59.73 -34.93
C GLU A 926 32.75 61.09 -34.43
N ASP A 927 31.89 61.72 -33.63
CA ASP A 927 32.20 62.47 -32.41
C ASP A 927 32.70 63.94 -32.44
N GLU A 928 31.77 64.76 -31.96
CA GLU A 928 31.88 65.62 -30.77
C GLU A 928 32.77 66.88 -30.74
N ALA A 929 32.19 67.83 -29.99
CA ALA A 929 32.86 68.79 -29.11
C ALA A 929 33.49 70.06 -29.72
N SER A 930 32.65 71.09 -29.76
CA SER A 930 32.82 72.40 -29.11
C SER A 930 34.20 73.11 -29.10
N VAL A 931 34.11 74.40 -29.47
CA VAL A 931 34.94 75.57 -29.08
C VAL A 931 36.04 76.02 -30.08
N ALA A 932 35.70 77.13 -30.76
CA ALA A 932 36.50 78.22 -31.32
C ALA A 932 38.04 78.10 -31.53
N VAL A 933 38.43 78.03 -32.82
CA VAL A 933 39.42 78.82 -33.60
C VAL A 933 40.84 79.06 -33.02
N ILE A 934 41.88 78.48 -33.66
CA ILE A 934 42.99 79.10 -34.48
C ILE A 934 44.10 78.03 -34.78
N GLY A 935 44.49 77.85 -36.06
CA GLY A 935 45.92 77.66 -36.50
C GLY A 935 46.39 76.43 -37.32
N ASP A 936 46.48 76.59 -38.66
CA ASP A 936 47.46 76.16 -39.71
C ASP A 936 48.17 74.75 -39.86
N ASP A 937 48.07 74.25 -41.11
CA ASP A 937 49.05 73.62 -42.05
C ASP A 937 49.56 72.12 -42.04
N ALA A 938 49.11 71.36 -43.06
CA ALA A 938 49.80 70.56 -44.13
C ALA A 938 50.51 69.16 -43.96
N GLU A 939 50.02 68.18 -44.77
CA GLU A 939 50.63 67.10 -45.62
C GLU A 939 51.13 65.67 -45.16
N SER A 940 50.55 64.62 -45.82
CA SER A 940 51.14 63.43 -46.53
C SER A 940 51.36 61.98 -45.94
N LEU A 941 50.62 61.00 -46.52
CA LEU A 941 51.00 59.75 -47.28
C LEU A 941 51.38 58.35 -46.66
N VAL A 942 50.67 57.29 -47.15
CA VAL A 942 51.11 55.96 -47.74
C VAL A 942 51.40 54.75 -46.79
N GLN A 943 51.22 53.44 -47.08
CA GLN A 943 50.46 52.55 -48.00
C GLN A 943 50.98 51.07 -47.83
N LEU A 944 50.11 50.06 -48.03
CA LEU A 944 50.30 48.76 -48.76
C LEU A 944 51.05 47.48 -48.24
N MET A 945 50.36 46.35 -48.48
CA MET A 945 50.74 44.98 -48.98
C MET A 945 50.77 43.73 -48.05
N THR A 946 49.73 42.90 -48.25
CA THR A 946 49.55 41.41 -48.34
C THR A 946 50.76 40.44 -48.42
N PRO A 947 50.57 39.08 -48.47
CA PRO A 947 49.54 38.16 -47.92
C PRO A 947 50.15 36.88 -47.24
N ASP A 948 49.27 35.97 -46.79
CA ASP A 948 49.19 34.53 -47.19
C ASP A 948 49.20 33.37 -46.13
N THR A 949 48.14 32.54 -46.25
CA THR A 949 47.98 31.06 -46.19
C THR A 949 48.30 30.12 -44.98
N SER A 950 47.24 29.38 -44.60
CA SER A 950 47.10 27.90 -44.38
C SER A 950 47.79 27.09 -43.25
N ALA A 951 46.94 26.39 -42.49
CA ALA A 951 46.84 24.93 -42.27
C ALA A 951 47.87 24.11 -41.45
N SER A 952 47.30 23.45 -40.43
CA SER A 952 47.33 22.00 -40.10
C SER A 952 48.56 21.29 -39.48
N GLU A 953 48.29 20.75 -38.28
CA GLU A 953 48.43 19.35 -37.84
C GLU A 953 49.70 18.76 -37.15
N ARG A 954 49.35 18.06 -36.05
CA ARG A 954 49.87 16.79 -35.46
C ARG A 954 51.06 16.78 -34.48
N GLY A 955 50.70 16.45 -33.22
CA GLY A 955 50.99 15.19 -32.47
C GLY A 955 52.45 14.78 -32.19
N PRO A 956 52.76 13.91 -31.19
CA PRO A 956 51.96 12.71 -30.83
C PRO A 956 51.95 12.23 -29.33
N ALA A 957 51.05 11.25 -29.08
CA ALA A 957 51.17 9.96 -28.33
C ALA A 957 51.18 9.80 -26.77
N MET A 958 50.10 9.12 -26.32
CA MET A 958 49.95 7.88 -25.48
C MET A 958 50.02 7.82 -23.93
N ALA A 959 48.87 7.37 -23.38
CA ALA A 959 48.62 6.19 -22.50
C ALA A 959 48.53 6.30 -20.95
N THR A 960 47.27 6.21 -20.48
CA THR A 960 46.68 5.23 -19.53
C THR A 960 46.77 5.40 -17.98
N GLU A 961 45.56 5.51 -17.40
CA GLU A 961 45.01 4.88 -16.16
C GLU A 961 45.24 5.38 -14.71
N ILE A 962 44.11 5.28 -13.98
CA ILE A 962 43.91 5.04 -12.53
C ILE A 962 43.97 6.25 -11.57
N ARG A 963 42.76 6.64 -11.11
CA ARG A 963 42.21 6.45 -9.74
C ARG A 963 43.08 6.80 -8.51
N LEU A 964 42.37 7.26 -7.47
CA LEU A 964 42.66 7.25 -6.01
C LEU A 964 43.41 8.49 -5.46
N ALA A 965 43.16 9.02 -4.24
CA ALA A 965 42.21 8.71 -3.16
C ALA A 965 42.41 9.73 -1.98
N PRO A 966 42.46 9.33 -0.68
CA PRO A 966 41.35 9.27 0.29
C PRO A 966 41.66 9.91 1.66
N LEU A 967 40.73 9.77 2.63
CA LEU A 967 40.87 9.18 3.99
C LEU A 967 39.64 9.64 4.84
N SER A 968 38.63 8.81 5.12
CA SER A 968 38.48 7.87 6.28
C SER A 968 38.82 8.50 7.64
N GLY A 969 38.04 8.41 8.74
CA GLY A 969 36.81 7.72 9.16
C GLY A 969 36.35 8.37 10.49
N THR A 970 35.20 8.07 11.11
CA THR A 970 34.99 6.95 12.07
C THR A 970 33.54 7.01 12.59
N HIS A 971 32.91 5.84 12.81
CA HIS A 971 31.57 5.61 13.41
C HIS A 971 31.47 5.97 14.92
N PRO A 972 30.28 5.91 15.57
CA PRO A 972 29.78 4.64 16.14
C PRO A 972 28.26 4.36 16.06
N ASN A 973 27.93 3.10 16.36
CA ASN A 973 26.64 2.42 16.46
C ASN A 973 25.84 2.69 17.76
N LEU A 974 24.61 2.11 17.81
CA LEU A 974 23.83 1.52 18.94
C LEU A 974 22.47 2.24 19.17
N SER A 975 21.29 1.63 18.97
CA SER A 975 20.63 0.43 19.54
C SER A 975 19.62 0.75 20.66
N SER A 976 18.39 0.22 20.52
CA SER A 976 17.51 -0.36 21.56
C SER A 976 16.42 0.49 22.25
N ASN A 977 15.17 0.11 21.95
CA ASN A 977 14.04 -0.28 22.83
C ASN A 977 13.20 0.71 23.66
N ASP A 978 11.93 0.27 23.77
CA ASP A 978 10.88 0.50 24.78
C ASP A 978 9.95 1.71 24.57
N VAL A 979 8.65 1.57 24.22
CA VAL A 979 7.48 0.84 24.79
C VAL A 979 6.58 1.79 25.62
N GLU A 980 5.28 1.74 25.29
CA GLU A 980 4.06 2.18 26.02
C GLU A 980 3.79 3.68 26.25
N VAL A 981 2.75 4.25 25.63
CA VAL A 981 1.32 4.20 26.01
C VAL A 981 1.05 4.83 27.38
N THR A 982 0.38 5.99 27.39
CA THR A 982 -0.87 6.19 28.14
C THR A 982 -1.49 7.55 27.85
N HIS A 983 -2.60 7.53 27.10
CA HIS A 983 -3.66 8.52 27.24
C HIS A 983 -4.41 8.24 28.56
N THR A 984 -4.56 9.26 29.40
CA THR A 984 -5.62 9.27 30.43
C THR A 984 -6.70 10.26 30.05
N VAL A 985 -7.86 9.66 29.79
CA VAL A 985 -9.19 10.20 29.55
C VAL A 985 -9.79 10.76 30.84
N SER A 986 -10.58 11.84 30.74
CA SER A 986 -11.91 12.01 31.36
C SER A 986 -12.28 13.49 31.49
N ARG A 987 -13.52 13.97 31.35
CA ARG A 987 -14.82 13.50 30.82
C ARG A 987 -15.81 14.64 31.17
N HIS A 988 -16.86 14.80 30.37
CA HIS A 988 -18.16 15.45 30.67
C HIS A 988 -18.24 16.99 30.56
N SER A 989 -19.35 17.64 30.19
CA SER A 989 -20.62 17.32 29.52
C SER A 989 -21.44 18.63 29.51
N HIS A 990 -22.05 18.96 28.36
CA HIS A 990 -23.35 19.64 28.18
C HIS A 990 -23.72 21.03 28.77
N MET A 991 -24.46 21.77 27.91
CA MET A 991 -25.52 22.77 28.16
C MET A 991 -25.18 24.28 28.04
N ALA A 992 -25.29 24.76 26.80
CA ALA A 992 -26.31 25.67 26.26
C ALA A 992 -26.68 27.02 26.95
N TYR A 993 -26.73 28.03 26.05
CA TYR A 993 -27.58 29.23 25.96
C TYR A 993 -27.09 30.62 26.44
N HIS A 994 -27.32 31.55 25.51
CA HIS A 994 -27.44 33.02 25.58
C HIS A 994 -26.18 33.91 25.57
N SER A 995 -25.74 34.19 24.34
CA SER A 995 -25.81 35.50 23.63
C SER A 995 -25.56 36.82 24.38
N VAL A 996 -24.85 37.68 23.64
CA VAL A 996 -24.74 39.15 23.67
C VAL A 996 -23.68 39.75 24.59
N VAL A 997 -22.49 39.99 24.00
CA VAL A 997 -21.62 41.14 24.29
C VAL A 997 -20.87 41.52 23.00
N GLN A 998 -21.18 42.69 22.41
CA GLN A 998 -20.16 43.50 21.72
C GLN A 998 -19.16 43.96 22.80
N PRO A 999 -17.82 44.05 22.56
CA PRO A 999 -17.33 45.15 21.72
C PRO A 999 -15.90 45.02 21.13
N HIS A 1000 -15.55 46.03 20.32
CA HIS A 1000 -14.22 46.60 20.07
C HIS A 1000 -13.20 45.85 19.21
N SER A 1001 -12.86 46.55 18.12
CA SER A 1001 -11.62 46.49 17.37
C SER A 1001 -10.39 46.17 18.21
N THR A 1002 -9.77 45.04 17.91
CA THR A 1002 -8.32 44.87 17.95
C THR A 1002 -7.96 43.97 16.78
N LEU A 1003 -7.17 44.49 15.83
CA LEU A 1003 -6.48 43.70 14.81
C LEU A 1003 -5.60 42.65 15.54
N PRO A 1004 -5.80 41.34 15.33
CA PRO A 1004 -4.81 40.36 15.75
C PRO A 1004 -3.70 40.34 14.70
N ALA A 1005 -2.51 40.75 15.11
CA ALA A 1005 -1.28 40.48 14.38
C ALA A 1005 -1.14 38.96 14.20
N TYR A 1006 -1.23 38.48 12.96
CA TYR A 1006 -0.96 37.08 12.66
C TYR A 1006 0.54 36.80 12.83
N HIS A 1007 0.88 36.07 13.89
CA HIS A 1007 2.18 35.44 14.05
C HIS A 1007 2.34 34.35 12.98
N ALA A 1008 3.21 34.62 12.01
CA ALA A 1008 3.71 33.62 11.07
C ALA A 1008 4.58 32.60 11.83
N THR A 1009 3.98 31.50 12.27
CA THR A 1009 4.70 30.33 12.76
C THR A 1009 4.09 29.08 12.15
N ASN A 1010 4.49 28.78 10.92
CA ASN A 1010 4.75 27.45 10.36
C ASN A 1010 4.94 27.56 8.84
N LEU A 1011 6.10 28.08 8.42
CA LEU A 1011 6.61 27.97 7.05
C LEU A 1011 8.00 27.32 7.14
N GLN A 1012 8.02 26.02 7.46
CA GLN A 1012 9.20 25.19 7.25
C GLN A 1012 8.97 24.41 5.96
N GLY A 1013 9.31 25.05 4.82
CA GLY A 1013 9.37 24.36 3.52
C GLY A 1013 8.89 25.14 2.28
N SER A 1014 8.38 26.38 2.37
CA SER A 1014 7.81 27.05 1.18
C SER A 1014 8.85 27.69 0.27
N THR A 1015 8.53 27.73 -1.02
CA THR A 1015 9.30 28.44 -2.03
C THR A 1015 9.04 29.96 -1.93
N SER A 1016 9.85 30.78 -2.62
CA SER A 1016 9.66 32.24 -2.68
C SER A 1016 8.37 32.66 -3.42
N GLU A 1017 7.73 31.73 -4.12
CA GLU A 1017 6.53 31.95 -4.94
C GLU A 1017 5.26 31.72 -4.12
N ASP A 1018 5.19 30.66 -3.30
CA ASP A 1018 4.08 30.42 -2.36
C ASP A 1018 3.84 31.62 -1.42
N ALA A 1019 4.92 32.24 -0.96
CA ALA A 1019 4.86 33.42 -0.09
C ALA A 1019 4.37 34.68 -0.82
N GLN A 1020 4.51 34.74 -2.16
CA GLN A 1020 3.98 35.82 -2.99
C GLN A 1020 2.49 35.62 -3.27
N TYR A 1021 2.10 34.41 -3.64
CA TYR A 1021 0.70 34.10 -3.91
C TYR A 1021 -0.16 34.15 -2.64
N LEU A 1022 0.35 33.70 -1.48
CA LEU A 1022 -0.33 33.90 -0.19
C LEU A 1022 -0.62 35.38 0.10
N ARG A 1023 0.30 36.31 -0.24
CA ARG A 1023 0.05 37.75 -0.09
C ARG A 1023 -1.05 38.25 -1.02
N LEU A 1024 -1.14 37.71 -2.24
CA LEU A 1024 -2.22 38.03 -3.17
C LEU A 1024 -3.57 37.53 -2.62
N LEU A 1025 -3.64 36.28 -2.15
CA LEU A 1025 -4.87 35.72 -1.56
C LEU A 1025 -5.36 36.51 -0.35
N THR A 1026 -4.46 36.86 0.58
CA THR A 1026 -4.83 37.68 1.75
C THR A 1026 -5.37 39.05 1.32
N LYS A 1027 -4.72 39.71 0.34
CA LYS A 1027 -5.19 40.98 -0.22
C LYS A 1027 -6.55 40.85 -0.90
N VAL A 1028 -6.76 39.78 -1.66
CA VAL A 1028 -8.02 39.48 -2.34
C VAL A 1028 -9.15 39.30 -1.34
N VAL A 1029 -8.93 38.52 -0.29
CA VAL A 1029 -9.90 38.32 0.79
C VAL A 1029 -10.19 39.67 1.44
N ASP A 1030 -9.17 40.41 1.90
CA ASP A 1030 -9.39 41.72 2.53
C ASP A 1030 -10.16 42.72 1.64
N ALA A 1031 -9.89 42.72 0.33
CA ALA A 1031 -10.58 43.55 -0.64
C ALA A 1031 -12.04 43.12 -0.85
N ALA A 1032 -12.30 41.82 -1.08
CA ALA A 1032 -13.64 41.26 -1.27
C ALA A 1032 -14.53 41.51 -0.04
N ARG A 1033 -13.93 41.39 1.14
CA ARG A 1033 -14.57 41.59 2.44
C ARG A 1033 -15.05 43.03 2.66
N GLN A 1034 -14.48 44.00 1.94
CA GLN A 1034 -14.83 45.42 1.97
C GLN A 1034 -15.52 45.91 0.69
N ALA A 1035 -15.64 45.03 -0.33
CA ALA A 1035 -16.22 45.37 -1.61
C ALA A 1035 -17.74 45.52 -1.51
N VAL A 1036 -18.29 46.42 -2.31
CA VAL A 1036 -19.72 46.58 -2.51
C VAL A 1036 -20.06 46.03 -3.89
N PHE A 1037 -21.02 45.11 -3.98
CA PHE A 1037 -21.48 44.57 -5.26
C PHE A 1037 -22.01 45.72 -6.14
N PRO A 1038 -21.57 45.87 -7.41
CA PRO A 1038 -21.94 47.03 -8.24
C PRO A 1038 -23.45 47.08 -8.50
N SER A 1039 -24.09 48.26 -8.63
CA SER A 1039 -25.51 48.39 -9.00
C SER A 1039 -25.70 48.97 -10.42
N GLN A 1040 -26.77 48.57 -11.10
CA GLN A 1040 -27.22 49.11 -12.40
C GLN A 1040 -28.34 50.13 -12.16
N GLY A 1041 -28.08 51.42 -12.39
CA GLY A 1041 -29.09 52.47 -12.23
C GLY A 1041 -28.81 53.70 -13.08
N ILE A 1042 -29.86 54.50 -13.31
CA ILE A 1042 -29.93 55.66 -14.24
C ILE A 1042 -28.92 56.79 -13.91
N PHE A 1043 -28.22 56.73 -12.76
CA PHE A 1043 -27.05 57.58 -12.46
C PHE A 1043 -26.02 56.81 -11.61
N GLY A 1044 -25.18 55.99 -12.24
CA GLY A 1044 -24.05 55.32 -11.59
C GLY A 1044 -22.77 56.17 -11.63
N MET A 1045 -22.45 56.88 -10.54
CA MET A 1045 -21.22 57.71 -10.42
C MET A 1045 -19.90 56.92 -10.25
N SER A 1046 -19.90 55.59 -10.43
CA SER A 1046 -18.68 54.76 -10.41
C SER A 1046 -17.84 54.97 -11.68
N ASN A 1047 -18.48 55.09 -12.85
CA ASN A 1047 -17.80 55.30 -14.14
C ASN A 1047 -17.08 56.66 -14.23
N LEU A 1048 -17.52 57.64 -13.44
CA LEU A 1048 -16.97 59.01 -13.41
C LEU A 1048 -15.71 59.12 -12.55
N ARG A 1049 -15.51 58.21 -11.59
CA ARG A 1049 -14.34 58.26 -10.69
C ARG A 1049 -13.07 57.74 -11.36
N ASP A 1050 -13.19 56.77 -12.27
CA ASP A 1050 -12.07 56.24 -13.05
C ASP A 1050 -11.77 57.08 -14.31
N ALA A 1051 -12.77 57.78 -14.87
CA ALA A 1051 -12.58 58.70 -15.98
C ALA A 1051 -11.86 60.03 -15.60
N LEU A 1052 -11.76 60.35 -14.31
CA LEU A 1052 -11.18 61.62 -13.81
C LEU A 1052 -9.69 61.52 -13.43
N LEU A 1053 -9.03 60.38 -13.63
CA LEU A 1053 -7.59 60.19 -13.36
C LEU A 1053 -6.79 59.94 -14.64
N GLU A 1054 -7.07 60.66 -15.73
CA GLU A 1054 -6.15 60.72 -16.86
C GLU A 1054 -4.99 61.70 -16.59
N ARG A 1055 -3.80 61.15 -16.30
CA ARG A 1055 -2.52 61.82 -16.54
C ARG A 1055 -1.86 61.22 -17.78
N PRO A 1056 -1.05 62.00 -18.52
CA PRO A 1056 -0.65 61.67 -19.88
C PRO A 1056 0.18 60.39 -19.93
N ILE A 1057 -0.17 59.55 -20.90
CA ILE A 1057 0.59 58.39 -21.37
C ILE A 1057 1.95 58.89 -21.83
N ASN A 1058 2.99 58.71 -21.01
CA ASN A 1058 4.40 58.66 -21.39
C ASN A 1058 5.23 58.17 -20.18
N ALA A 1059 6.00 57.11 -20.39
CA ALA A 1059 6.78 56.29 -19.45
C ALA A 1059 5.99 55.13 -18.80
N TRP A 1060 6.67 53.99 -18.64
CA TRP A 1060 6.26 52.69 -18.08
C TRP A 1060 5.73 51.64 -19.09
N HIS A 1061 6.67 51.06 -19.84
CA HIS A 1061 6.52 49.73 -20.45
C HIS A 1061 6.57 48.64 -19.38
N GLY A 1062 5.53 47.83 -19.31
CA GLY A 1062 5.42 46.60 -18.52
C GLY A 1062 4.10 45.93 -18.91
N GLY A 1063 4.19 44.86 -19.70
CA GLY A 1063 3.05 44.28 -20.39
C GLY A 1063 2.17 43.41 -19.49
N PHE A 1064 0.87 43.43 -19.80
CA PHE A 1064 -0.18 42.63 -19.17
C PHE A 1064 -0.57 41.47 -20.07
N ASP A 1065 -1.17 40.43 -19.47
CA ASP A 1065 -1.60 39.12 -20.00
C ASP A 1065 -2.14 39.13 -21.45
N GLY A 1066 -1.21 39.21 -22.39
CA GLY A 1066 -1.38 38.85 -23.79
C GLY A 1066 -0.37 37.75 -24.14
N PRO A 1067 -0.53 37.03 -25.26
CA PRO A 1067 0.21 35.80 -25.57
C PRO A 1067 1.70 35.99 -25.90
N GLY A 1068 2.38 36.99 -25.32
CA GLY A 1068 3.76 37.33 -25.63
C GLY A 1068 4.43 38.29 -24.65
N ASN A 1069 4.32 38.08 -23.33
CA ASN A 1069 5.20 38.78 -22.37
C ASN A 1069 5.86 37.83 -21.37
N GLU A 1070 7.15 37.59 -21.58
CA GLU A 1070 8.06 37.04 -20.60
C GLU A 1070 8.47 38.12 -19.58
N SER A 1071 8.03 38.00 -18.31
CA SER A 1071 8.80 38.36 -17.10
C SER A 1071 7.91 38.71 -15.88
N ARG A 1072 7.53 37.69 -15.10
CA ARG A 1072 7.81 37.57 -13.65
C ARG A 1072 7.19 36.23 -13.18
N PHE A 1073 7.93 35.51 -12.33
CA PHE A 1073 7.76 34.08 -11.98
C PHE A 1073 8.31 33.13 -13.06
N ARG A 1074 9.60 32.77 -12.90
CA ARG A 1074 10.23 31.68 -13.64
C ARG A 1074 10.28 30.47 -12.70
N SER A 1075 9.35 29.55 -12.91
CA SER A 1075 9.39 28.16 -12.45
C SER A 1075 8.82 27.27 -13.56
N THR A 1076 9.33 26.05 -13.67
CA THR A 1076 9.22 25.13 -14.81
C THR A 1076 7.87 24.41 -14.91
N SER A 1077 6.79 25.12 -15.24
CA SER A 1077 5.47 24.55 -15.62
C SER A 1077 4.55 25.67 -16.12
N GLN A 1078 4.26 25.74 -17.42
CA GLN A 1078 3.47 26.84 -18.03
C GLN A 1078 1.98 26.92 -17.61
N LEU A 1079 1.49 26.05 -16.71
CA LEU A 1079 0.07 25.99 -16.31
C LEU A 1079 -0.23 26.54 -14.90
N GLU A 1080 0.77 26.63 -14.02
CA GLU A 1080 0.55 27.01 -12.62
C GLU A 1080 0.18 28.50 -12.42
N PRO A 1081 0.74 29.48 -13.17
CA PRO A 1081 0.44 30.90 -12.94
C PRO A 1081 -1.01 31.32 -13.27
N ASP A 1082 -1.61 30.77 -14.33
CA ASP A 1082 -2.94 31.17 -14.80
C ASP A 1082 -4.06 30.64 -13.88
N GLY A 1083 -3.91 29.42 -13.36
CA GLY A 1083 -4.85 28.82 -12.41
C GLY A 1083 -4.86 29.51 -11.05
N GLU A 1084 -3.70 29.99 -10.59
CA GLU A 1084 -3.57 30.77 -9.37
C GLU A 1084 -4.30 32.12 -9.46
N ILE A 1085 -4.12 32.86 -10.56
CA ILE A 1085 -4.81 34.14 -10.78
C ILE A 1085 -6.33 33.92 -10.94
N GLY A 1086 -6.73 32.89 -11.67
CA GLY A 1086 -8.14 32.49 -11.80
C GLY A 1086 -8.79 32.21 -10.43
N ALA A 1087 -8.18 31.35 -9.62
CA ALA A 1087 -8.69 30.95 -8.32
C ALA A 1087 -8.75 32.13 -7.32
N ALA A 1088 -7.80 33.06 -7.42
CA ALA A 1088 -7.83 34.30 -6.63
C ALA A 1088 -9.04 35.18 -7.03
N GLY A 1089 -9.40 35.27 -8.31
CA GLY A 1089 -10.59 36.02 -8.72
C GLY A 1089 -11.90 35.34 -8.34
N GLU A 1090 -11.96 34.01 -8.42
CA GLU A 1090 -13.08 33.24 -7.88
C GLU A 1090 -13.25 33.47 -6.37
N LEU A 1091 -12.15 33.43 -5.61
CA LEU A 1091 -12.17 33.73 -4.17
C LEU A 1091 -12.74 35.11 -3.87
N TYR A 1092 -12.37 36.11 -4.67
CA TYR A 1092 -12.89 37.47 -4.55
C TYR A 1092 -14.42 37.50 -4.67
N VAL A 1093 -14.96 36.83 -5.70
CA VAL A 1093 -16.40 36.76 -5.93
C VAL A 1093 -17.10 35.97 -4.83
N PHE A 1094 -16.53 34.84 -4.39
CA PHE A 1094 -17.11 34.00 -3.34
C PHE A 1094 -17.25 34.75 -2.02
N GLU A 1095 -16.19 35.42 -1.55
CA GLU A 1095 -16.20 36.20 -0.31
C GLU A 1095 -17.18 37.38 -0.40
N MET A 1096 -17.28 38.03 -1.56
CA MET A 1096 -18.22 39.14 -1.78
C MET A 1096 -19.68 38.65 -1.74
N LEU A 1097 -20.02 37.56 -2.43
CA LEU A 1097 -21.37 36.98 -2.44
C LEU A 1097 -21.78 36.44 -1.06
N SER A 1098 -20.82 35.87 -0.31
CA SER A 1098 -21.03 35.39 1.06
C SER A 1098 -21.44 36.50 2.05
N ARG A 1099 -21.26 37.77 1.66
CA ARG A 1099 -21.52 38.95 2.49
C ARG A 1099 -22.67 39.81 1.99
N LEU A 1100 -23.40 39.37 0.97
CA LEU A 1100 -24.62 40.05 0.54
C LEU A 1100 -25.59 40.18 1.72
N LEU A 1101 -26.34 41.28 1.72
CA LEU A 1101 -27.38 41.56 2.69
C LEU A 1101 -28.72 41.74 1.94
N PRO A 1102 -29.74 40.90 2.22
CA PRO A 1102 -29.74 39.76 3.14
C PRO A 1102 -28.80 38.62 2.67
N SER A 1103 -28.32 37.81 3.63
CA SER A 1103 -27.45 36.67 3.34
C SER A 1103 -28.17 35.60 2.51
N LEU A 1104 -27.52 35.11 1.45
CA LEU A 1104 -28.08 34.09 0.57
C LEU A 1104 -28.26 32.74 1.29
N HIS A 1105 -29.48 32.21 1.28
CA HIS A 1105 -29.81 30.96 1.95
C HIS A 1105 -29.17 29.76 1.26
N GLY A 1106 -28.38 29.01 2.04
CA GLY A 1106 -27.68 27.82 1.53
C GLY A 1106 -26.40 28.14 0.78
N TRP A 1107 -25.98 29.41 0.70
CA TRP A 1107 -24.68 29.78 0.15
C TRP A 1107 -23.55 29.34 1.09
N SER A 1108 -22.68 28.47 0.58
CA SER A 1108 -21.59 27.83 1.32
C SER A 1108 -20.47 27.42 0.36
N ARG A 1109 -19.38 26.83 0.87
CA ARG A 1109 -18.26 26.34 0.05
C ARG A 1109 -18.68 25.26 -0.97
N ASP A 1110 -19.82 24.58 -0.75
CA ASP A 1110 -20.36 23.58 -1.69
C ASP A 1110 -20.89 24.22 -2.99
N ASN A 1111 -21.18 25.53 -2.98
CA ASN A 1111 -21.60 26.28 -4.16
C ASN A 1111 -20.42 26.63 -5.09
N TRP A 1112 -19.18 26.60 -4.58
CA TRP A 1112 -17.98 26.86 -5.37
C TRP A 1112 -17.52 25.56 -6.02
N GLN A 1113 -17.89 25.36 -7.29
CA GLN A 1113 -17.74 24.09 -8.02
C GLN A 1113 -16.59 24.11 -9.04
N SER A 1114 -15.70 25.08 -8.93
CA SER A 1114 -14.52 25.21 -9.78
C SER A 1114 -13.43 24.20 -9.41
N THR A 1115 -12.80 23.59 -10.41
CA THR A 1115 -11.64 22.69 -10.27
C THR A 1115 -10.39 23.42 -9.78
N ILE A 1116 -10.27 24.74 -10.00
CA ILE A 1116 -9.12 25.53 -9.55
C ILE A 1116 -9.24 26.03 -8.10
N ARG A 1117 -10.36 25.77 -7.42
CA ARG A 1117 -10.59 26.19 -6.01
C ARG A 1117 -9.55 25.64 -5.01
N GLN A 1118 -8.81 24.59 -5.37
CA GLN A 1118 -7.76 24.02 -4.51
C GLN A 1118 -6.54 24.96 -4.33
N TYR A 1119 -6.30 25.88 -5.27
CA TYR A 1119 -5.16 26.81 -5.18
C TYR A 1119 -5.30 27.80 -4.02
N VAL A 1120 -6.51 28.02 -3.48
CA VAL A 1120 -6.70 28.94 -2.36
C VAL A 1120 -6.37 28.34 -0.99
N THR A 1121 -6.03 27.05 -0.93
CA THR A 1121 -5.71 26.33 0.32
C THR A 1121 -4.46 26.87 1.04
N LEU A 1122 -3.63 27.66 0.35
CA LEU A 1122 -2.54 28.39 0.98
C LEU A 1122 -3.04 29.45 1.98
N HIS A 1123 -4.23 30.04 1.76
CA HIS A 1123 -4.81 31.01 2.67
C HIS A 1123 -5.35 30.34 3.94
N PRO A 1124 -5.02 30.81 5.16
CA PRO A 1124 -5.43 30.18 6.43
C PRO A 1124 -6.92 29.90 6.56
N ASP A 1125 -7.77 30.82 6.10
CA ASP A 1125 -9.22 30.64 6.17
C ASP A 1125 -9.73 29.52 5.27
N TYR A 1126 -8.95 29.02 4.30
CA TYR A 1126 -9.35 28.04 3.28
C TYR A 1126 -8.43 26.81 3.22
N GLN A 1127 -7.57 26.58 4.23
CA GLN A 1127 -6.66 25.43 4.29
C GLN A 1127 -7.37 24.07 4.20
N ASP A 1128 -8.62 24.01 4.65
CA ASP A 1128 -9.48 22.84 4.65
C ASP A 1128 -10.40 22.75 3.41
N MET A 1129 -10.21 23.61 2.40
CA MET A 1129 -11.00 23.59 1.17
C MET A 1129 -10.76 22.29 0.39
N PRO A 1130 -11.75 21.39 0.25
CA PRO A 1130 -11.56 20.16 -0.51
C PRO A 1130 -11.48 20.45 -2.01
N PRO A 1131 -10.74 19.68 -2.82
CA PRO A 1131 -10.80 19.79 -4.27
C PRO A 1131 -12.23 19.50 -4.77
N TRP A 1132 -12.62 20.10 -5.90
CA TRP A 1132 -13.90 19.77 -6.54
C TRP A 1132 -13.71 18.55 -7.45
N ASN A 1133 -14.45 17.48 -7.16
CA ASN A 1133 -14.35 16.20 -7.89
C ASN A 1133 -15.61 15.88 -8.74
N GLY A 1134 -16.56 16.81 -8.82
CA GLY A 1134 -17.75 16.69 -9.66
C GLY A 1134 -17.51 17.23 -11.06
N GLN A 1135 -18.51 17.10 -11.93
CA GLN A 1135 -18.47 17.81 -13.22
C GLN A 1135 -18.62 19.32 -12.98
N GLU A 1136 -17.60 20.09 -13.33
CA GLU A 1136 -17.66 21.55 -13.31
C GLU A 1136 -18.65 22.03 -14.38
N THR A 1137 -19.68 22.74 -13.93
CA THR A 1137 -20.76 23.25 -14.80
C THR A 1137 -20.74 24.77 -14.92
N ALA A 1138 -20.25 25.44 -13.88
CA ALA A 1138 -19.82 26.83 -13.81
C ALA A 1138 -18.92 26.95 -12.57
N ASP A 1139 -18.15 28.02 -12.45
CA ASP A 1139 -17.24 28.20 -11.30
C ASP A 1139 -18.00 28.20 -9.97
N MET A 1140 -19.21 28.79 -9.96
CA MET A 1140 -20.13 28.68 -8.83
C MET A 1140 -21.56 28.41 -9.30
N THR A 1141 -22.28 27.54 -8.58
CA THR A 1141 -23.70 27.29 -8.83
C THR A 1141 -24.54 27.51 -7.58
N TYR A 1142 -25.67 28.19 -7.74
CA TYR A 1142 -26.55 28.53 -6.63
C TYR A 1142 -28.02 28.37 -7.01
N GLN A 1143 -28.71 27.50 -6.28
CA GLN A 1143 -30.16 27.36 -6.41
C GLN A 1143 -30.82 28.42 -5.52
N ASP A 1144 -31.45 29.42 -6.14
CA ASP A 1144 -32.08 30.51 -5.40
C ASP A 1144 -33.47 30.12 -4.89
N VAL A 1145 -33.52 29.13 -4.01
CA VAL A 1145 -34.75 28.52 -3.49
C VAL A 1145 -35.69 29.51 -2.79
N ARG A 1146 -35.15 30.60 -2.25
CA ARG A 1146 -35.92 31.67 -1.59
C ARG A 1146 -36.14 32.89 -2.47
N GLY A 1147 -35.44 32.99 -3.60
CA GLY A 1147 -35.50 34.14 -4.50
C GLY A 1147 -34.68 35.33 -4.01
N GLU A 1148 -33.81 35.11 -3.03
CA GLU A 1148 -33.06 36.17 -2.35
C GLU A 1148 -32.05 36.82 -3.29
N LEU A 1149 -31.32 36.04 -4.10
CA LEU A 1149 -30.39 36.59 -5.09
C LEU A 1149 -31.14 37.26 -6.25
N THR A 1150 -32.26 36.68 -6.68
CA THR A 1150 -33.09 37.20 -7.76
C THR A 1150 -33.73 38.52 -7.39
N THR A 1151 -34.36 38.60 -6.22
CA THR A 1151 -34.90 39.86 -5.67
C THR A 1151 -33.79 40.89 -5.46
N TRP A 1152 -32.62 40.47 -4.97
CA TRP A 1152 -31.49 41.38 -4.81
C TRP A 1152 -31.03 41.96 -6.17
N LEU A 1153 -30.92 41.14 -7.21
CA LEU A 1153 -30.54 41.58 -8.55
C LEU A 1153 -31.60 42.46 -9.21
N GLU A 1154 -32.90 42.19 -8.99
CA GLU A 1154 -34.00 43.08 -9.38
C GLU A 1154 -33.89 44.45 -8.70
N ASP A 1155 -33.72 44.48 -7.37
CA ASP A 1155 -33.60 45.71 -6.57
C ASP A 1155 -32.40 46.57 -6.98
N HIS A 1156 -31.36 45.95 -7.54
CA HIS A 1156 -30.14 46.61 -8.00
C HIS A 1156 -30.07 46.79 -9.52
N GLY A 1157 -31.19 46.59 -10.23
CA GLY A 1157 -31.38 46.94 -11.64
C GLY A 1157 -30.74 46.01 -12.68
N TYR A 1158 -30.37 44.80 -12.28
CA TYR A 1158 -29.78 43.79 -13.17
C TYR A 1158 -30.82 42.92 -13.89
N LEU A 1159 -32.03 42.80 -13.34
CA LEU A 1159 -33.14 42.03 -13.91
C LEU A 1159 -34.39 42.92 -14.06
N ASP A 1160 -35.20 42.64 -15.09
CA ASP A 1160 -36.41 43.39 -15.42
C ASP A 1160 -37.65 42.84 -14.69
N GLY A 1161 -38.16 43.58 -13.71
CA GLY A 1161 -39.14 43.10 -12.73
C GLY A 1161 -40.55 42.72 -13.21
N GLU A 1162 -40.82 42.53 -14.51
CA GLU A 1162 -42.09 41.98 -15.01
C GLU A 1162 -42.07 40.45 -15.20
N GLY A 1163 -40.90 39.80 -15.18
CA GLY A 1163 -40.75 38.34 -15.34
C GLY A 1163 -40.09 37.58 -14.18
N TRP A 1164 -39.48 38.28 -13.22
CA TRP A 1164 -38.57 37.68 -12.22
C TRP A 1164 -39.10 37.65 -10.78
N ARG A 1165 -40.18 38.37 -10.44
CA ARG A 1165 -40.70 38.52 -9.05
C ARG A 1165 -40.97 37.22 -8.31
N ASP A 1166 -41.42 36.18 -9.01
CA ASP A 1166 -41.69 34.85 -8.45
C ASP A 1166 -40.70 33.78 -8.95
N ALA A 1167 -39.72 34.16 -9.76
CA ALA A 1167 -38.73 33.22 -10.29
C ALA A 1167 -37.79 32.74 -9.17
N ARG A 1168 -37.43 31.46 -9.21
CA ARG A 1168 -36.48 30.82 -8.27
C ARG A 1168 -35.39 30.09 -9.05
N PRO A 1169 -34.65 30.81 -9.91
CA PRO A 1169 -33.74 30.20 -10.86
C PRO A 1169 -32.56 29.51 -10.18
N LYS A 1170 -31.93 28.62 -10.94
CA LYS A 1170 -30.57 28.19 -10.69
C LYS A 1170 -29.60 29.15 -11.39
N TYR A 1171 -28.72 29.76 -10.62
CA TYR A 1171 -27.64 30.60 -11.12
C TYR A 1171 -26.40 29.76 -11.45
N TYR A 1172 -25.88 29.97 -12.66
CA TYR A 1172 -24.57 29.53 -13.11
C TYR A 1172 -23.68 30.77 -13.20
N ILE A 1173 -22.75 30.91 -12.26
CA ILE A 1173 -21.89 32.08 -12.11
C ILE A 1173 -20.49 31.70 -12.61
N GLU A 1174 -20.07 32.38 -13.66
CA GLU A 1174 -18.75 32.25 -14.28
C GLU A 1174 -17.89 33.46 -13.90
N VAL A 1175 -16.64 33.24 -13.52
CA VAL A 1175 -15.69 34.27 -13.10
C VAL A 1175 -14.52 34.32 -14.07
N LYS A 1176 -14.25 35.50 -14.64
CA LYS A 1176 -13.10 35.72 -15.53
C LYS A 1176 -12.17 36.75 -14.93
N THR A 1177 -10.91 36.36 -14.74
CA THR A 1177 -9.93 37.15 -13.98
C THR A 1177 -8.80 37.62 -14.90
N THR A 1178 -8.39 38.88 -14.76
CA THR A 1178 -7.26 39.47 -15.50
C THR A 1178 -6.39 40.32 -14.58
N THR A 1179 -5.07 40.32 -14.79
CA THR A 1179 -4.17 41.23 -14.06
C THR A 1179 -4.21 42.66 -14.62
N GLY A 1180 -4.62 42.79 -15.90
CA GLY A 1180 -4.77 44.05 -16.64
C GLY A 1180 -6.01 44.90 -16.31
N PRO A 1181 -6.11 46.09 -16.92
CA PRO A 1181 -7.29 46.98 -16.81
C PRO A 1181 -8.54 46.41 -17.52
N TYR A 1182 -9.70 47.04 -17.31
CA TYR A 1182 -11.02 46.62 -17.82
C TYR A 1182 -11.11 46.33 -19.33
N ASN A 1183 -10.27 46.93 -20.16
CA ASN A 1183 -10.28 46.70 -21.62
C ASN A 1183 -9.41 45.50 -22.07
N THR A 1184 -8.72 44.83 -21.14
CA THR A 1184 -7.96 43.61 -21.46
C THR A 1184 -8.92 42.54 -21.97
N PRO A 1185 -8.66 41.83 -23.09
CA PRO A 1185 -9.53 40.74 -23.50
C PRO A 1185 -9.58 39.64 -22.43
N PHE A 1186 -10.72 38.96 -22.29
CA PHE A 1186 -10.82 37.74 -21.49
C PHE A 1186 -11.36 36.61 -22.37
N TYR A 1187 -11.07 35.37 -22.02
CA TYR A 1187 -11.40 34.22 -22.86
C TYR A 1187 -12.58 33.44 -22.30
N MET A 1188 -13.37 32.86 -23.20
CA MET A 1188 -14.51 32.02 -22.84
C MET A 1188 -14.45 30.72 -23.62
N SER A 1189 -14.58 29.58 -22.95
CA SER A 1189 -14.51 28.28 -23.61
C SER A 1189 -15.74 28.06 -24.50
N LYS A 1190 -15.60 27.16 -25.49
CA LYS A 1190 -16.74 26.75 -26.34
C LYS A 1190 -17.90 26.18 -25.51
N ALA A 1191 -17.62 25.48 -24.41
CA ALA A 1191 -18.64 24.93 -23.53
C ALA A 1191 -19.39 26.02 -22.73
N GLN A 1192 -18.67 27.05 -22.25
CA GLN A 1192 -19.26 28.24 -21.61
C GLN A 1192 -20.12 29.02 -22.61
N TYR A 1193 -19.61 29.19 -23.84
CA TYR A 1193 -20.34 29.80 -24.95
C TYR A 1193 -21.62 29.05 -25.30
N GLN A 1194 -21.55 27.73 -25.49
CA GLN A 1194 -22.72 26.92 -25.78
C GLN A 1194 -23.75 27.00 -24.65
N ARG A 1195 -23.30 26.96 -23.39
CA ARG A 1195 -24.18 27.00 -22.22
C ARG A 1195 -24.92 28.33 -22.08
N MET A 1196 -24.25 29.47 -22.31
CA MET A 1196 -24.95 30.76 -22.29
C MET A 1196 -26.00 30.85 -23.41
N GLN A 1197 -25.75 30.21 -24.57
CA GLN A 1197 -26.73 30.12 -25.65
C GLN A 1197 -27.90 29.19 -25.31
N ASP A 1198 -27.63 28.03 -24.74
CA ASP A 1198 -28.64 27.03 -24.37
C ASP A 1198 -29.59 27.56 -23.29
N ILE A 1199 -29.03 28.18 -22.22
CA ILE A 1199 -29.83 28.79 -21.15
C ILE A 1199 -30.69 29.93 -21.70
N ARG A 1200 -30.16 30.74 -22.63
CA ARG A 1200 -30.94 31.81 -23.26
C ARG A 1200 -32.05 31.28 -24.18
N ASN A 1201 -31.81 30.17 -24.86
CA ASN A 1201 -32.78 29.55 -25.77
C ASN A 1201 -33.82 28.69 -25.05
N ALA A 1202 -33.59 28.34 -23.78
CA ALA A 1202 -34.54 27.62 -22.94
C ALA A 1202 -35.80 28.44 -22.66
N ARG A 1203 -36.96 27.77 -22.53
CA ARG A 1203 -38.23 28.43 -22.24
C ARG A 1203 -38.42 28.58 -20.73
N GLY A 1204 -38.31 29.80 -20.21
CA GLY A 1204 -38.60 30.14 -18.81
C GLY A 1204 -37.45 30.86 -18.11
N ASN A 1205 -37.69 31.30 -16.87
CA ASN A 1205 -36.71 31.98 -16.01
C ASN A 1205 -36.18 31.02 -14.93
N ASP A 1206 -35.98 29.74 -15.30
CA ASP A 1206 -35.61 28.66 -14.37
C ASP A 1206 -34.08 28.53 -14.19
N GLU A 1207 -33.31 29.04 -15.14
CA GLU A 1207 -31.85 29.06 -15.10
C GLU A 1207 -31.32 30.42 -15.57
N VAL A 1208 -30.24 30.89 -14.93
CA VAL A 1208 -29.58 32.16 -15.25
C VAL A 1208 -28.09 31.92 -15.42
N TYR A 1209 -27.53 32.35 -16.56
CA TYR A 1209 -26.08 32.38 -16.76
C TYR A 1209 -25.56 33.80 -16.53
N THR A 1210 -24.65 33.94 -15.58
CA THR A 1210 -24.08 35.22 -15.16
C THR A 1210 -22.57 35.16 -15.27
N LEU A 1211 -21.97 36.18 -15.88
CA LEU A 1211 -20.53 36.30 -16.03
C LEU A 1211 -20.01 37.49 -15.19
N LEU A 1212 -19.15 37.20 -14.21
CA LEU A 1212 -18.47 38.17 -13.35
C LEU A 1212 -17.02 38.34 -13.79
N ARG A 1213 -16.67 39.55 -14.21
CA ARG A 1213 -15.33 39.86 -14.67
C ARG A 1213 -14.54 40.60 -13.59
N VAL A 1214 -13.52 39.95 -13.05
CA VAL A 1214 -12.55 40.52 -12.11
C VAL A 1214 -11.34 41.02 -12.87
N PHE A 1215 -10.95 42.27 -12.68
CA PHE A 1215 -9.80 42.87 -13.38
C PHE A 1215 -8.92 43.66 -12.42
N SER A 1216 -7.66 43.87 -12.81
CA SER A 1216 -6.65 44.54 -11.99
C SER A 1216 -6.41 43.85 -10.64
N ILE A 1217 -6.51 42.51 -10.59
CA ILE A 1217 -6.50 41.73 -9.33
C ILE A 1217 -5.21 41.90 -8.50
N GLU A 1218 -4.08 42.11 -9.18
CA GLU A 1218 -2.79 42.36 -8.53
C GLU A 1218 -2.62 43.82 -8.05
N ARG A 1219 -3.45 44.76 -8.53
CA ARG A 1219 -3.35 46.20 -8.20
C ARG A 1219 -4.18 46.58 -6.97
N GLY A 1220 -3.89 47.73 -6.37
CA GLY A 1220 -4.50 48.18 -5.10
C GLY A 1220 -6.03 48.41 -5.13
N GLY A 1221 -6.66 48.42 -6.32
CA GLY A 1221 -8.12 48.42 -6.49
C GLY A 1221 -8.54 47.31 -7.44
N ILE A 1222 -9.17 46.27 -6.90
CA ILE A 1222 -9.73 45.16 -7.68
C ILE A 1222 -11.07 45.60 -8.25
N GLY A 1223 -11.20 45.56 -9.58
CA GLY A 1223 -12.45 45.91 -10.27
C GLY A 1223 -13.32 44.68 -10.51
N LEU A 1224 -14.65 44.87 -10.47
CA LEU A 1224 -15.62 43.85 -10.82
C LEU A 1224 -16.66 44.42 -11.80
N CYS A 1225 -16.90 43.71 -12.89
CA CYS A 1225 -18.02 43.97 -13.80
C CYS A 1225 -18.95 42.76 -13.85
N VAL A 1226 -20.26 42.99 -13.93
CA VAL A 1226 -21.28 41.94 -13.91
C VAL A 1226 -22.04 41.96 -15.24
N TYR A 1227 -21.98 40.87 -15.97
CA TYR A 1227 -22.67 40.65 -17.24
C TYR A 1227 -23.78 39.62 -17.04
N MET A 1228 -25.00 40.11 -16.86
CA MET A 1228 -26.20 39.27 -16.87
C MET A 1228 -26.56 38.92 -18.31
N ASP A 1229 -26.85 37.65 -18.58
CA ASP A 1229 -27.22 37.16 -19.91
C ASP A 1229 -26.21 37.60 -21.00
N PRO A 1230 -24.95 37.11 -20.92
CA PRO A 1230 -23.89 37.54 -21.83
C PRO A 1230 -24.20 37.27 -23.31
N GLU A 1231 -25.05 36.29 -23.63
CA GLU A 1231 -25.53 36.05 -25.00
C GLU A 1231 -26.42 37.20 -25.50
N ARG A 1232 -27.24 37.80 -24.63
CA ARG A 1232 -27.96 39.05 -24.96
C ARG A 1232 -26.99 40.15 -25.31
N LEU A 1233 -25.99 40.35 -24.46
CA LEU A 1233 -25.03 41.44 -24.61
C LEU A 1233 -24.19 41.27 -25.87
N ARG A 1234 -23.93 40.02 -26.29
CA ARG A 1234 -23.33 39.73 -27.59
C ARG A 1234 -24.27 40.07 -28.74
N ALA A 1235 -25.52 39.63 -28.69
CA ALA A 1235 -26.52 39.92 -29.72
C ALA A 1235 -26.77 41.44 -29.88
N ASP A 1236 -26.70 42.18 -28.78
CA ASP A 1236 -26.87 43.63 -28.71
C ASP A 1236 -25.58 44.40 -29.06
N GLY A 1237 -24.47 43.73 -29.40
CA GLY A 1237 -23.19 44.38 -29.76
C GLY A 1237 -22.43 45.03 -28.59
N ARG A 1238 -22.79 44.71 -27.35
CA ARG A 1238 -22.14 45.22 -26.12
C ARG A 1238 -20.93 44.38 -25.69
N LEU A 1239 -20.92 43.10 -26.06
CA LEU A 1239 -19.77 42.21 -25.94
C LEU A 1239 -19.39 41.69 -27.33
N GLU A 1240 -18.14 41.89 -27.75
CA GLU A 1240 -17.61 41.40 -29.02
C GLU A 1240 -16.84 40.10 -28.80
N PHE A 1241 -17.23 39.06 -29.55
CA PHE A 1241 -16.59 37.75 -29.53
C PHE A 1241 -15.82 37.55 -30.83
N THR A 1242 -14.52 37.23 -30.75
CA THR A 1242 -13.72 36.91 -31.94
C THR A 1242 -13.81 35.41 -32.26
N GLY A 1243 -14.10 35.07 -33.51
CA GLY A 1243 -14.43 33.69 -33.92
C GLY A 1243 -13.27 32.68 -33.84
N GLU A 1244 -12.02 33.13 -33.87
CA GLU A 1244 -10.85 32.24 -33.94
C GLU A 1244 -10.19 31.96 -32.58
N THR A 1245 -10.35 32.85 -31.60
CA THR A 1245 -9.69 32.76 -30.29
C THR A 1245 -10.65 32.77 -29.10
N TRP A 1246 -11.97 32.93 -29.34
CA TRP A 1246 -12.98 33.11 -28.29
C TRP A 1246 -12.64 34.23 -27.28
N SER A 1247 -11.86 35.22 -27.73
CA SER A 1247 -11.58 36.42 -26.93
C SER A 1247 -12.82 37.30 -26.89
N VAL A 1248 -13.19 37.74 -25.69
CA VAL A 1248 -14.31 38.63 -25.43
C VAL A 1248 -13.78 40.00 -25.03
N VAL A 1249 -14.21 41.03 -25.75
CA VAL A 1249 -13.85 42.43 -25.47
C VAL A 1249 -15.13 43.27 -25.29
N PRO A 1250 -15.22 44.16 -24.30
CA PRO A 1250 -16.32 45.12 -24.21
C PRO A 1250 -16.26 46.11 -25.39
N SER A 1251 -17.39 46.34 -26.09
CA SER A 1251 -17.38 47.23 -27.27
C SER A 1251 -17.16 48.71 -26.90
N ALA A 1252 -16.50 49.46 -27.79
CA ALA A 1252 -16.14 50.87 -27.58
C ALA A 1252 -17.37 51.81 -27.45
N GLU A 1253 -18.54 51.38 -27.94
CA GLU A 1253 -19.80 52.14 -27.87
C GLU A 1253 -20.45 52.15 -26.47
N SER A 1254 -19.95 51.33 -25.53
CA SER A 1254 -20.40 51.34 -24.13
C SER A 1254 -19.91 52.56 -23.32
N ARG A 1255 -19.20 53.51 -23.95
CA ARG A 1255 -18.68 54.74 -23.30
C ARG A 1255 -19.70 55.87 -23.18
N TRP A 1256 -20.88 55.77 -23.80
CA TRP A 1256 -21.89 56.83 -23.81
C TRP A 1256 -23.32 56.27 -23.74
N MET A 1257 -23.67 55.60 -22.65
CA MET A 1257 -25.06 55.50 -22.17
C MET A 1257 -25.12 55.61 -20.66
#